data_AF-A0A6A5H799-F1
#
_entry.id   AF-A0A6A5H799-F1
#
_cell.length_a   1.000
_cell.length_b   1.000
_cell.length_c   1.000
_cell.angle_alpha   90.00
_cell.angle_beta   90.00
_cell.angle_gamma   90.00
#
_symmetry.space_group_name_H-M   'P 1'
#
loop_
_entity.id
_entity.type
_entity.pdbx_description
1 polymer ?
#
loop_
_entity_poly.entity_id
_entity_poly.type
_entity_poly.pdbx_seq_one_letter_code
_entity_poly.pdbx_strand_id
1 'polypeptide(L)'
;MLSPGDVVFYSRGTSEFCDAVEQVVANNTLFHVALVSVTGTVIEATTDGVKESTLQESILENEPGVVEILKLDDEIPEIEILKAATWCRSKIGLPYNDLFSADLMNSEGKESYYCSQLITEAFRGVEMHWPKHTLNFLDSDGNPIEFWTEYYKKRGKRQVPQGGEGSHPAQLRKSPVLRLKMRILPNMMNLNTLKDSKLLELSSHFVGGNHVEFPSDRQFPVIEPRSGKTLATWHFATRDQVDTTVKTAKSAQKKWAASSWMERNEVLKKTADLLKTHCNDIAYWECVSNGKPIAEAKADVLSCVDTFNFYSGIGHDLLGRHVPLDASRYAYTRRLPVGVVAAIGAWNYPIQTCTWKTAPALACGNSVIYKPSPLSPVTALILAEILKSAGLPDGVFNVIQGDAETAQDLILHDDVSKVSFTGSIPTGKKIMKACAERNIKPVTLELGGKSSFIIFEDADVDSGVSCAMMANFYSQGQVCSNASKVLVHRSVLKEFTEKLVKLTKTMKVGDPLQEDTKVGAHISAEHRNKVEGYISSATAEGATKIFGGDRVTAHGLEGGYYLSPCILTDITPKMTVYREEIFGAVLLIIPFETEEEAVRIANDTNMGLAAGLVTKDLARSYRVSEQLNAGNVYVNTYNDVSPLVPFGGVGESGFGRENGIAVLEHYTHLKSVFVNTGSCPNPF
;
A
#
# COMPACT_ATOMS: atom_id res chain seq x y z
N MET A 1 -12.84 13.09 -4.29
CA MET A 1 -12.37 12.65 -5.62
C MET A 1 -12.89 13.56 -6.72
N LEU A 2 -14.20 13.88 -6.72
CA LEU A 2 -14.82 14.64 -7.79
C LEU A 2 -14.86 16.15 -7.50
N SER A 3 -14.67 16.97 -8.53
CA SER A 3 -14.84 18.42 -8.52
C SER A 3 -16.05 18.81 -9.37
N PRO A 4 -16.83 19.85 -8.99
CA PRO A 4 -17.95 20.32 -9.81
C PRO A 4 -17.55 20.56 -11.26
N GLY A 5 -18.36 20.06 -12.19
CA GLY A 5 -18.15 20.15 -13.63
C GLY A 5 -17.09 19.22 -14.22
N ASP A 6 -16.41 18.38 -13.42
CA ASP A 6 -15.69 17.22 -13.96
C ASP A 6 -16.65 16.39 -14.83
N VAL A 7 -16.16 15.87 -15.95
CA VAL A 7 -16.94 15.04 -16.87
C VAL A 7 -16.52 13.58 -16.68
N VAL A 8 -17.49 12.72 -16.40
CA VAL A 8 -17.28 11.29 -16.12
C VAL A 8 -17.62 10.49 -17.36
N PHE A 9 -16.68 9.72 -17.87
CA PHE A 9 -16.84 8.87 -19.04
C PHE A 9 -16.80 7.40 -18.64
N TYR A 10 -17.72 6.61 -19.19
CA TYR A 10 -17.88 5.19 -18.89
C TYR A 10 -17.56 4.38 -20.13
N SER A 11 -16.64 3.43 -19.98
CA SER A 11 -16.20 2.50 -21.03
C SER A 11 -16.58 1.07 -20.68
N ARG A 12 -17.04 0.31 -21.69
CA ARG A 12 -17.58 -1.05 -21.56
C ARG A 12 -16.57 -2.10 -21.09
N GLY A 13 -17.11 -3.09 -20.36
CA GLY A 13 -16.98 -4.53 -20.67
C GLY A 13 -18.30 -5.04 -21.30
N THR A 14 -18.26 -6.12 -22.08
CA THR A 14 -19.28 -6.64 -23.05
C THR A 14 -20.78 -6.56 -22.69
N SER A 15 -21.66 -6.14 -23.63
CA SER A 15 -23.15 -6.22 -23.55
C SER A 15 -23.86 -5.92 -24.91
N GLU A 16 -25.10 -6.40 -25.16
CA GLU A 16 -25.74 -6.31 -26.50
C GLU A 16 -25.95 -4.87 -27.05
N PHE A 17 -26.34 -3.89 -26.21
CA PHE A 17 -26.58 -2.51 -26.67
C PHE A 17 -25.30 -1.84 -27.20
N CYS A 18 -24.16 -1.97 -26.50
CA CYS A 18 -22.92 -1.41 -27.03
C CYS A 18 -22.17 -2.32 -27.98
N ASP A 19 -22.49 -3.61 -28.11
CA ASP A 19 -22.05 -4.38 -29.28
C ASP A 19 -22.61 -3.72 -30.55
N ALA A 20 -23.86 -3.23 -30.52
CA ALA A 20 -24.46 -2.47 -31.61
C ALA A 20 -23.93 -1.02 -31.75
N VAL A 21 -23.30 -0.44 -30.72
CA VAL A 21 -22.63 0.89 -30.78
C VAL A 21 -21.19 0.77 -31.28
N GLU A 22 -20.45 -0.26 -30.85
CA GLU A 22 -19.10 -0.57 -31.31
C GLU A 22 -19.05 -0.91 -32.80
N GLN A 23 -20.11 -1.54 -33.33
CA GLN A 23 -20.28 -1.77 -34.77
C GLN A 23 -20.35 -0.47 -35.58
N VAL A 24 -20.87 0.63 -34.99
CA VAL A 24 -21.00 1.94 -35.64
C VAL A 24 -19.70 2.74 -35.60
N VAL A 25 -18.88 2.57 -34.55
CA VAL A 25 -17.60 3.26 -34.38
C VAL A 25 -16.52 2.25 -33.95
N ALA A 26 -15.75 1.75 -34.91
CA ALA A 26 -14.65 0.82 -34.64
C ALA A 26 -13.65 1.39 -33.61
N ASN A 27 -13.22 0.55 -32.67
CA ASN A 27 -12.25 0.84 -31.59
C ASN A 27 -12.70 1.83 -30.50
N ASN A 28 -14.01 2.01 -30.31
CA ASN A 28 -14.54 2.96 -29.32
C ASN A 28 -15.39 2.27 -28.25
N THR A 29 -14.84 2.15 -27.05
CA THR A 29 -15.47 1.45 -25.92
C THR A 29 -16.36 2.35 -25.05
N LEU A 30 -16.45 3.65 -25.35
CA LEU A 30 -17.22 4.63 -24.56
C LEU A 30 -18.70 4.56 -24.86
N PHE A 31 -19.51 4.41 -23.81
CA PHE A 31 -20.96 4.26 -23.97
C PHE A 31 -21.80 5.23 -23.13
N HIS A 32 -21.24 5.83 -22.08
CA HIS A 32 -21.97 6.76 -21.22
C HIS A 32 -21.11 7.95 -20.80
N VAL A 33 -21.77 9.06 -20.47
CA VAL A 33 -21.12 10.26 -19.96
C VAL A 33 -22.01 10.96 -18.93
N ALA A 34 -21.40 11.50 -17.89
CA ALA A 34 -22.10 12.20 -16.82
C ALA A 34 -21.34 13.47 -16.39
N LEU A 35 -22.01 14.35 -15.65
CA LEU A 35 -21.43 15.57 -15.11
C LEU A 35 -21.35 15.50 -13.59
N VAL A 36 -20.25 15.94 -13.01
CA VAL A 36 -20.17 16.11 -11.55
C VAL A 36 -20.90 17.39 -11.15
N SER A 37 -21.82 17.27 -10.19
CA SER A 37 -22.61 18.37 -9.65
C SER A 37 -21.83 19.22 -8.65
N VAL A 38 -22.42 20.36 -8.26
CA VAL A 38 -21.90 21.24 -7.21
C VAL A 38 -21.80 20.57 -5.84
N THR A 39 -22.49 19.45 -5.61
CA THR A 39 -22.41 18.66 -4.37
C THR A 39 -21.42 17.49 -4.46
N GLY A 40 -20.73 17.32 -5.58
CA GLY A 40 -19.77 16.23 -5.80
C GLY A 40 -20.43 14.87 -6.11
N THR A 41 -21.73 14.87 -6.38
CA THR A 41 -22.52 13.76 -6.94
C THR A 41 -22.47 13.80 -8.46
N VAL A 42 -22.94 12.76 -9.13
CA VAL A 42 -22.95 12.63 -10.59
C VAL A 42 -24.37 12.86 -11.11
N ILE A 43 -24.52 13.67 -12.15
CA ILE A 43 -25.76 13.92 -12.86
C ILE A 43 -25.65 13.31 -14.26
N GLU A 44 -26.59 12.44 -14.60
CA GLU A 44 -26.59 11.67 -15.84
C GLU A 44 -28.01 11.47 -16.37
N ALA A 45 -28.13 11.25 -17.68
CA ALA A 45 -29.38 10.87 -18.33
C ALA A 45 -29.34 9.39 -18.67
N THR A 46 -30.06 8.56 -17.91
CA THR A 46 -30.21 7.12 -18.18
C THR A 46 -31.61 6.84 -18.70
N THR A 47 -31.95 5.59 -18.98
CA THR A 47 -33.29 5.21 -19.48
C THR A 47 -34.43 5.60 -18.54
N ASP A 48 -34.14 5.84 -17.26
CA ASP A 48 -35.11 6.32 -16.26
C ASP A 48 -35.28 7.86 -16.26
N GLY A 49 -34.52 8.57 -17.09
CA GLY A 49 -34.47 10.03 -17.17
C GLY A 49 -33.21 10.63 -16.56
N VAL A 50 -33.22 11.95 -16.39
CA VAL A 50 -32.11 12.70 -15.78
C VAL A 50 -32.17 12.58 -14.26
N LYS A 51 -31.09 12.09 -13.65
CA LYS A 51 -31.01 11.87 -12.21
C LYS A 51 -29.66 12.26 -11.62
N GLU A 52 -29.62 12.34 -10.30
CA GLU A 52 -28.41 12.61 -9.51
C GLU A 52 -28.17 11.45 -8.53
N SER A 53 -26.95 10.92 -8.53
CA SER A 53 -26.54 9.78 -7.71
C SER A 53 -25.09 9.97 -7.24
N THR A 54 -24.62 9.14 -6.31
CA THR A 54 -23.19 9.03 -6.03
C THR A 54 -22.48 8.36 -7.20
N LEU A 55 -21.18 8.62 -7.39
CA LEU A 55 -20.39 7.93 -8.41
C LEU A 55 -20.45 6.40 -8.25
N GLN A 56 -20.48 5.89 -7.01
CA GLN A 56 -20.54 4.46 -6.76
C GLN A 56 -21.86 3.85 -7.22
N GLU A 57 -22.99 4.53 -6.96
CA GLU A 57 -24.30 4.11 -7.46
C GLU A 57 -24.34 4.17 -8.99
N SER A 58 -23.79 5.22 -9.59
CA SER A 58 -23.68 5.35 -11.04
C SER A 58 -22.80 4.25 -11.68
N ILE A 59 -21.68 3.88 -11.05
CA ILE A 59 -20.85 2.74 -11.47
C ILE A 59 -21.62 1.43 -11.37
N LEU A 60 -22.34 1.21 -10.28
CA LEU A 60 -23.14 0.00 -10.08
C LEU A 60 -24.24 -0.13 -11.13
N GLU A 61 -24.89 0.97 -11.49
CA GLU A 61 -25.96 0.97 -12.49
C GLU A 61 -25.43 0.79 -13.92
N ASN A 62 -24.32 1.46 -14.26
CA ASN A 62 -23.77 1.43 -15.62
C ASN A 62 -22.85 0.22 -15.89
N GLU A 63 -22.39 -0.47 -14.84
CA GLU A 63 -21.45 -1.62 -14.88
C GLU A 63 -20.25 -1.43 -15.85
N PRO A 64 -19.51 -0.30 -15.77
CA PRO A 64 -18.41 -0.04 -16.70
C PRO A 64 -17.19 -0.92 -16.41
N GLY A 65 -16.43 -1.26 -17.46
CA GLY A 65 -15.10 -1.86 -17.32
C GLY A 65 -14.04 -0.84 -16.87
N VAL A 66 -14.19 0.42 -17.30
CA VAL A 66 -13.31 1.54 -16.97
C VAL A 66 -14.14 2.82 -16.82
N VAL A 67 -13.82 3.64 -15.83
CA VAL A 67 -14.35 4.99 -15.69
C VAL A 67 -13.21 5.99 -15.79
N GLU A 68 -13.37 7.04 -16.59
CA GLU A 68 -12.41 8.12 -16.68
C GLU A 68 -13.06 9.43 -16.27
N ILE A 69 -12.41 10.15 -15.36
CA ILE A 69 -12.86 11.44 -14.89
C ILE A 69 -11.93 12.47 -15.50
N LEU A 70 -12.50 13.37 -16.30
CA LEU A 70 -11.77 14.43 -16.98
C LEU A 70 -12.15 15.77 -16.36
N LYS A 71 -11.14 16.58 -16.06
CA LYS A 71 -11.34 17.99 -15.69
C LYS A 71 -11.30 18.87 -16.93
N LEU A 72 -11.95 20.03 -16.86
CA LEU A 72 -11.74 21.08 -17.84
C LEU A 72 -10.36 21.72 -17.64
N ASP A 73 -9.84 22.32 -18.71
CA ASP A 73 -8.61 23.10 -18.67
C ASP A 73 -8.74 24.24 -17.66
N ASP A 74 -7.64 24.56 -16.98
CA ASP A 74 -7.61 25.55 -15.91
C ASP A 74 -7.83 26.98 -16.46
N GLU A 75 -7.80 27.17 -17.79
CA GLU A 75 -8.19 28.40 -18.49
C GLU A 75 -9.71 28.68 -18.49
N ILE A 76 -10.55 27.66 -18.26
CA ILE A 76 -12.00 27.84 -18.20
C ILE A 76 -12.39 28.43 -16.83
N PRO A 77 -13.06 29.61 -16.79
CA PRO A 77 -13.41 30.23 -15.52
C PRO A 77 -14.30 29.34 -14.64
N GLU A 78 -13.94 29.19 -13.35
CA GLU A 78 -14.69 28.37 -12.38
C GLU A 78 -16.19 28.70 -12.34
N ILE A 79 -16.54 29.97 -12.52
CA ILE A 79 -17.94 30.41 -12.58
C ILE A 79 -18.74 29.78 -13.72
N GLU A 80 -18.12 29.55 -14.89
CA GLU A 80 -18.78 28.90 -16.02
C GLU A 80 -18.96 27.41 -15.77
N ILE A 81 -17.98 26.78 -15.12
CA ILE A 81 -18.06 25.38 -14.67
C ILE A 81 -19.21 25.19 -13.68
N LEU A 82 -19.33 26.09 -12.70
CA LEU A 82 -20.41 26.06 -11.71
C LEU A 82 -21.78 26.33 -12.34
N LYS A 83 -21.87 27.23 -13.32
CA LYS A 83 -23.10 27.46 -14.10
C LYS A 83 -23.53 26.18 -14.84
N ALA A 84 -22.60 25.50 -15.50
CA ALA A 84 -22.89 24.25 -16.20
C ALA A 84 -23.39 23.16 -15.24
N ALA A 85 -22.70 22.96 -14.10
CA ALA A 85 -23.11 22.01 -13.07
C ALA A 85 -24.49 22.35 -12.48
N THR A 86 -24.77 23.64 -12.26
CA THR A 86 -26.07 24.11 -11.74
C THR A 86 -27.19 23.93 -12.77
N TRP A 87 -26.92 24.25 -14.04
CA TRP A 87 -27.88 24.06 -15.13
C TRP A 87 -28.21 22.57 -15.31
N CYS A 88 -27.20 21.70 -15.32
CA CYS A 88 -27.40 20.26 -15.47
C CYS A 88 -28.30 19.72 -14.34
N ARG A 89 -28.08 20.19 -13.11
CA ARG A 89 -28.91 19.84 -11.95
C ARG A 89 -30.37 20.29 -12.10
N SER A 90 -30.63 21.41 -12.77
CA SER A 90 -32.01 21.90 -13.01
C SER A 90 -32.82 20.98 -13.93
N LYS A 91 -32.17 20.05 -14.62
CA LYS A 91 -32.80 19.10 -15.56
C LYS A 91 -33.21 17.77 -14.93
N ILE A 92 -32.92 17.56 -13.64
CA ILE A 92 -33.31 16.35 -12.91
C ILE A 92 -34.83 16.13 -13.00
N GLY A 93 -35.23 14.89 -13.31
CA GLY A 93 -36.62 14.48 -13.48
C GLY A 93 -37.14 14.58 -14.92
N LEU A 94 -36.39 15.16 -15.86
CA LEU A 94 -36.76 15.14 -17.27
C LEU A 94 -36.53 13.74 -17.89
N PRO A 95 -37.36 13.31 -18.85
CA PRO A 95 -37.28 11.98 -19.45
C PRO A 95 -36.02 11.78 -20.32
N TYR A 96 -35.72 10.51 -20.58
CA TYR A 96 -34.65 10.10 -21.49
C TYR A 96 -35.02 10.38 -22.95
N ASN A 97 -34.05 10.88 -23.72
CA ASN A 97 -34.23 11.05 -25.17
C ASN A 97 -34.03 9.70 -25.87
N ASP A 98 -35.12 8.96 -26.04
CA ASP A 98 -35.17 7.64 -26.69
C ASP A 98 -35.13 7.69 -28.22
N LEU A 99 -35.09 8.89 -28.81
CA LEU A 99 -34.96 9.10 -30.25
C LEU A 99 -33.59 9.67 -30.66
N PHE A 100 -32.75 10.05 -29.69
CA PHE A 100 -31.49 10.75 -29.92
C PHE A 100 -31.65 12.00 -30.80
N SER A 101 -32.82 12.62 -30.74
CA SER A 101 -33.25 13.73 -31.60
C SER A 101 -32.52 15.03 -31.26
N ALA A 102 -32.17 15.81 -32.28
CA ALA A 102 -31.45 17.07 -32.12
C ALA A 102 -32.29 18.20 -31.48
N ASP A 103 -33.62 18.10 -31.55
CA ASP A 103 -34.55 19.05 -30.94
C ASP A 103 -34.81 18.79 -29.44
N LEU A 104 -34.12 17.78 -28.87
CA LEU A 104 -34.20 17.40 -27.46
C LEU A 104 -35.61 16.92 -27.06
N MET A 105 -36.33 16.29 -27.98
CA MET A 105 -37.69 15.76 -27.74
C MET A 105 -37.73 14.23 -27.85
N ASN A 106 -38.33 13.57 -26.87
CA ASN A 106 -38.50 12.12 -26.88
C ASN A 106 -39.66 11.69 -27.79
N SER A 107 -39.92 10.38 -27.88
CA SER A 107 -41.02 9.83 -28.68
C SER A 107 -42.43 10.29 -28.26
N GLU A 108 -42.59 10.84 -27.05
CA GLU A 108 -43.83 11.43 -26.53
C GLU A 108 -43.92 12.96 -26.74
N GLY A 109 -42.90 13.59 -27.34
CA GLY A 109 -42.84 15.04 -27.55
C GLY A 109 -42.54 15.85 -26.28
N LYS A 110 -41.94 15.23 -25.26
CA LYS A 110 -41.50 15.91 -24.04
C LYS A 110 -40.02 16.29 -24.16
N GLU A 111 -39.65 17.43 -23.57
CA GLU A 111 -38.24 17.82 -23.39
C GLU A 111 -37.49 16.68 -22.70
N SER A 112 -36.38 16.26 -23.28
CA SER A 112 -35.67 15.05 -22.90
C SER A 112 -34.20 15.15 -23.28
N TYR A 113 -33.36 14.36 -22.62
CA TYR A 113 -31.92 14.38 -22.89
C TYR A 113 -31.37 12.96 -23.03
N TYR A 114 -30.49 12.77 -24.01
CA TYR A 114 -29.50 11.70 -23.99
C TYR A 114 -28.26 12.16 -23.22
N CYS A 115 -27.46 11.24 -22.69
CA CYS A 115 -26.34 11.58 -21.81
C CYS A 115 -25.38 12.60 -22.45
N SER A 116 -24.96 12.42 -23.70
CA SER A 116 -24.08 13.38 -24.39
C SER A 116 -24.77 14.71 -24.74
N GLN A 117 -26.09 14.72 -24.95
CA GLN A 117 -26.85 15.95 -25.16
C GLN A 117 -26.88 16.79 -23.88
N LEU A 118 -27.17 16.15 -22.75
CA LEU A 118 -27.21 16.82 -21.45
C LEU A 118 -25.90 17.56 -21.15
N ILE A 119 -24.75 16.92 -21.40
CA ILE A 119 -23.43 17.52 -21.16
C ILE A 119 -23.13 18.64 -22.17
N THR A 120 -23.43 18.42 -23.46
CA THR A 120 -23.21 19.44 -24.49
C THR A 120 -23.98 20.72 -24.19
N GLU A 121 -25.24 20.56 -23.77
CA GLU A 121 -26.14 21.65 -23.43
C GLU A 121 -25.75 22.35 -22.13
N ALA A 122 -25.27 21.60 -21.13
CA ALA A 122 -24.78 22.19 -19.87
C ALA A 122 -23.63 23.18 -20.09
N PHE A 123 -22.76 22.91 -21.06
CA PHE A 123 -21.65 23.77 -21.42
C PHE A 123 -21.94 24.69 -22.61
N ARG A 124 -23.21 24.88 -22.99
CA ARG A 124 -23.58 25.78 -24.09
C ARG A 124 -23.15 27.20 -23.77
N GLY A 125 -22.29 27.78 -24.63
CA GLY A 125 -21.75 29.13 -24.46
C GLY A 125 -20.42 29.18 -23.70
N VAL A 126 -19.94 28.05 -23.17
CA VAL A 126 -18.55 27.88 -22.76
C VAL A 126 -17.74 27.54 -24.01
N GLU A 127 -16.48 27.98 -24.11
CA GLU A 127 -15.58 27.72 -25.25
C GLU A 127 -15.13 26.25 -25.34
N MET A 128 -16.06 25.31 -25.16
CA MET A 128 -15.87 23.88 -25.37
C MET A 128 -16.15 23.55 -26.83
N HIS A 129 -15.09 23.26 -27.57
CA HIS A 129 -15.17 22.81 -28.95
C HIS A 129 -15.60 21.34 -29.01
N TRP A 130 -16.90 21.08 -28.87
CA TRP A 130 -17.47 19.75 -29.06
C TRP A 130 -17.52 19.41 -30.56
N PRO A 131 -17.02 18.24 -30.99
CA PRO A 131 -17.18 17.83 -32.39
C PRO A 131 -18.68 17.72 -32.76
N LYS A 132 -19.00 18.05 -34.02
CA LYS A 132 -20.37 17.89 -34.53
C LYS A 132 -20.72 16.41 -34.59
N HIS A 133 -21.83 16.05 -33.97
CA HIS A 133 -22.35 14.70 -33.97
C HIS A 133 -23.32 14.48 -35.13
N THR A 134 -23.11 13.41 -35.88
CA THR A 134 -24.03 12.96 -36.93
C THR A 134 -24.62 11.62 -36.52
N LEU A 135 -25.95 11.46 -36.62
CA LEU A 135 -26.61 10.18 -36.38
C LEU A 135 -26.08 9.14 -37.37
N ASN A 136 -25.51 8.07 -36.82
CA ASN A 136 -25.09 6.90 -37.57
C ASN A 136 -25.56 5.65 -36.83
N PHE A 137 -26.29 4.78 -37.50
CA PHE A 137 -26.75 3.48 -36.98
C PHE A 137 -26.43 2.34 -37.95
N LEU A 138 -25.47 2.57 -38.83
CA LEU A 138 -24.93 1.59 -39.76
C LEU A 138 -23.64 1.00 -39.18
N ASP A 139 -23.35 -0.25 -39.53
CA ASP A 139 -22.07 -0.88 -39.20
C ASP A 139 -20.89 -0.23 -39.96
N SER A 140 -19.66 -0.70 -39.70
CA SER A 140 -18.45 -0.19 -40.35
C SER A 140 -18.43 -0.34 -41.87
N ASP A 141 -19.23 -1.26 -42.41
CA ASP A 141 -19.38 -1.51 -43.85
C ASP A 141 -20.57 -0.74 -44.46
N GLY A 142 -21.30 0.03 -43.65
CA GLY A 142 -22.43 0.85 -44.06
C GLY A 142 -23.77 0.10 -44.12
N ASN A 143 -23.88 -1.09 -43.53
CA ASN A 143 -25.12 -1.86 -43.51
C ASN A 143 -26.01 -1.50 -42.31
N PRO A 144 -27.35 -1.55 -42.44
CA PRO A 144 -28.26 -1.37 -41.33
C PRO A 144 -28.10 -2.48 -40.28
N ILE A 145 -28.00 -2.09 -39.01
CA ILE A 145 -27.96 -3.03 -37.89
C ILE A 145 -29.40 -3.36 -37.49
N GLU A 146 -29.73 -4.67 -37.41
CA GLU A 146 -31.09 -5.16 -37.12
C GLU A 146 -31.64 -4.63 -35.80
N PHE A 147 -30.79 -4.54 -34.78
CA PHE A 147 -31.12 -3.99 -33.47
C PHE A 147 -31.77 -2.59 -33.57
N TRP A 148 -31.12 -1.67 -34.31
CA TRP A 148 -31.63 -0.30 -34.45
C TRP A 148 -32.91 -0.24 -35.27
N THR A 149 -33.06 -1.12 -36.26
CA THR A 149 -34.29 -1.22 -37.05
C THR A 149 -35.49 -1.59 -36.18
N GLU A 150 -35.36 -2.63 -35.34
CA GLU A 150 -36.42 -3.02 -34.42
C GLU A 150 -36.62 -2.01 -33.27
N TYR A 151 -35.54 -1.36 -32.81
CA TYR A 151 -35.59 -0.32 -31.79
C TYR A 151 -36.49 0.87 -32.20
N TYR A 152 -36.30 1.39 -33.41
CA TYR A 152 -37.06 2.54 -33.92
C TYR A 152 -38.47 2.16 -34.36
N LYS A 153 -38.67 0.94 -34.87
CA LYS A 153 -39.98 0.41 -35.24
C LYS A 153 -40.91 0.31 -34.03
N LYS A 154 -40.41 -0.17 -32.88
CA LYS A 154 -41.16 -0.20 -31.60
C LYS A 154 -41.59 1.18 -31.12
N ARG A 155 -40.94 2.24 -31.58
CA ARG A 155 -41.20 3.65 -31.25
C ARG A 155 -41.96 4.40 -32.33
N GLY A 156 -42.62 3.67 -33.24
CA GLY A 156 -43.51 4.25 -34.25
C GLY A 156 -42.78 4.97 -35.40
N LYS A 157 -41.45 4.81 -35.53
CA LYS A 157 -40.68 5.38 -36.65
C LYS A 157 -40.60 4.38 -37.79
N ARG A 158 -40.86 4.87 -39.03
CA ARG A 158 -40.83 4.05 -40.26
C ARG A 158 -39.42 3.80 -40.80
N GLN A 159 -38.45 4.62 -40.40
CA GLN A 159 -37.05 4.56 -40.83
C GLN A 159 -36.14 4.92 -39.65
N VAL A 160 -34.97 4.29 -39.59
CA VAL A 160 -33.89 4.66 -38.65
C VAL A 160 -33.26 5.97 -39.14
N PRO A 161 -33.18 7.02 -38.31
CA PRO A 161 -32.63 8.31 -38.71
C PRO A 161 -31.13 8.18 -39.01
N GLN A 162 -30.66 8.73 -40.13
CA GLN A 162 -29.27 8.63 -40.57
C GLN A 162 -28.80 9.97 -41.15
N GLY A 163 -27.57 10.39 -40.85
CA GLY A 163 -26.95 11.57 -41.46
C GLY A 163 -27.39 12.94 -40.92
N GLY A 164 -28.38 13.00 -40.03
CA GLY A 164 -28.80 14.23 -39.33
C GLY A 164 -27.96 14.55 -38.09
N GLU A 165 -28.22 15.69 -37.42
CA GLU A 165 -27.59 15.99 -36.13
C GLU A 165 -27.96 14.93 -35.08
N GLY A 166 -26.96 14.41 -34.37
CA GLY A 166 -27.08 13.31 -33.43
C GLY A 166 -26.29 13.54 -32.15
N SER A 167 -26.03 12.50 -31.34
CA SER A 167 -25.21 12.64 -30.13
C SER A 167 -24.56 11.32 -29.72
N HIS A 168 -23.27 11.33 -29.36
CA HIS A 168 -22.54 10.14 -28.92
C HIS A 168 -21.40 10.49 -27.93
N PRO A 169 -21.30 9.84 -26.76
CA PRO A 169 -20.32 10.19 -25.72
C PRO A 169 -18.87 10.31 -26.21
N ALA A 170 -18.45 9.40 -27.10
CA ALA A 170 -17.06 9.31 -27.53
C ALA A 170 -16.49 10.53 -28.27
N GLN A 171 -17.31 11.32 -28.95
CA GLN A 171 -16.81 12.52 -29.61
C GLN A 171 -16.51 13.62 -28.58
N LEU A 172 -17.28 13.69 -27.49
CA LEU A 172 -17.07 14.68 -26.42
C LEU A 172 -15.68 14.55 -25.79
N ARG A 173 -15.20 13.32 -25.56
CA ARG A 173 -13.88 13.06 -24.96
C ARG A 173 -12.72 13.68 -25.74
N LYS A 174 -12.86 13.90 -27.05
CA LYS A 174 -11.81 14.45 -27.92
C LYS A 174 -11.64 15.97 -27.80
N SER A 175 -12.45 16.64 -26.96
CA SER A 175 -12.37 18.09 -26.77
C SER A 175 -10.98 18.50 -26.27
N PRO A 176 -10.33 19.51 -26.89
CA PRO A 176 -8.97 19.92 -26.55
C PRO A 176 -8.85 20.57 -25.18
N VAL A 177 -9.97 20.90 -24.54
CA VAL A 177 -10.02 21.50 -23.19
C VAL A 177 -10.30 20.47 -22.09
N LEU A 178 -10.40 19.17 -22.42
CA LEU A 178 -10.52 18.12 -21.40
C LEU A 178 -9.15 17.52 -21.10
N ARG A 179 -8.88 17.29 -19.81
CA ARG A 179 -7.65 16.66 -19.31
C ARG A 179 -8.02 15.49 -18.40
N LEU A 180 -7.39 14.34 -18.60
CA LEU A 180 -7.61 13.18 -17.73
C LEU A 180 -7.14 13.52 -16.31
N LYS A 181 -8.06 13.45 -15.35
CA LYS A 181 -7.80 13.67 -13.93
C LYS A 181 -7.49 12.37 -13.21
N MET A 182 -8.27 11.32 -13.51
CA MET A 182 -8.03 9.97 -13.02
C MET A 182 -8.79 8.93 -13.86
N ARG A 183 -8.30 7.69 -13.83
CA ARG A 183 -8.99 6.52 -14.36
C ARG A 183 -9.27 5.55 -13.23
N ILE A 184 -10.49 5.03 -13.15
CA ILE A 184 -10.95 4.07 -12.15
C ILE A 184 -11.26 2.75 -12.85
N LEU A 185 -10.82 1.65 -12.23
CA LEU A 185 -11.15 0.28 -12.61
C LEU A 185 -12.02 -0.32 -11.50
N PRO A 186 -13.36 -0.33 -11.70
CA PRO A 186 -14.29 -0.63 -10.61
C PRO A 186 -14.45 -2.12 -10.32
N ASN A 187 -14.20 -2.98 -11.32
CA ASN A 187 -14.35 -4.42 -11.17
C ASN A 187 -13.26 -4.99 -10.25
N MET A 188 -13.68 -5.77 -9.25
CA MET A 188 -12.75 -6.51 -8.40
C MET A 188 -11.88 -7.42 -9.24
N MET A 189 -10.60 -7.54 -8.87
CA MET A 189 -9.77 -8.55 -9.48
C MET A 189 -10.29 -9.93 -9.11
N ASN A 190 -10.32 -10.83 -10.09
CA ASN A 190 -10.55 -12.24 -9.79
C ASN A 190 -9.32 -12.76 -9.04
N LEU A 191 -9.49 -12.99 -7.73
CA LEU A 191 -8.39 -13.44 -6.87
C LEU A 191 -7.82 -14.80 -7.31
N ASN A 192 -8.61 -15.62 -8.01
CA ASN A 192 -8.15 -16.91 -8.54
C ASN A 192 -7.18 -16.79 -9.71
N THR A 193 -7.03 -15.58 -10.28
CA THR A 193 -6.10 -15.29 -11.37
C THR A 193 -5.08 -14.22 -10.98
N LEU A 194 -4.77 -14.06 -9.68
CA LEU A 194 -3.83 -13.02 -9.20
C LEU A 194 -2.47 -13.09 -9.90
N LYS A 195 -1.94 -14.29 -10.09
CA LYS A 195 -0.64 -14.50 -10.75
C LYS A 195 -0.65 -14.07 -12.22
N ASP A 196 -1.73 -14.36 -12.93
CA ASP A 196 -1.91 -14.06 -14.35
C ASP A 196 -2.62 -12.71 -14.58
N SER A 197 -2.85 -11.96 -13.50
CA SER A 197 -3.58 -10.71 -13.56
C SER A 197 -2.74 -9.65 -14.28
N LYS A 198 -3.43 -8.80 -15.04
CA LYS A 198 -2.84 -7.58 -15.62
C LYS A 198 -2.61 -6.49 -14.56
N LEU A 199 -2.42 -6.84 -13.28
CA LEU A 199 -2.29 -5.91 -12.15
C LEU A 199 -1.36 -4.74 -12.45
N LEU A 200 -0.24 -5.02 -13.10
CA LEU A 200 0.77 -4.03 -13.46
C LEU A 200 0.37 -3.08 -14.61
N GLU A 201 -0.51 -3.55 -15.50
CA GLU A 201 -1.06 -2.78 -16.63
C GLU A 201 -2.33 -2.00 -16.23
N LEU A 202 -2.98 -2.42 -15.14
CA LEU A 202 -4.29 -1.92 -14.72
C LEU A 202 -4.18 -0.57 -14.01
N SER A 203 -3.38 -0.46 -12.94
CA SER A 203 -3.24 0.82 -12.21
C SER A 203 -2.09 0.82 -11.21
N SER A 204 -1.63 2.02 -10.86
CA SER A 204 -0.60 2.24 -9.85
C SER A 204 -1.14 2.43 -8.42
N HIS A 205 -2.39 2.91 -8.25
CA HIS A 205 -2.96 3.25 -6.94
C HIS A 205 -4.22 2.44 -6.60
N PHE A 206 -4.64 2.46 -5.33
CA PHE A 206 -5.92 1.94 -4.87
C PHE A 206 -6.58 2.96 -3.94
N VAL A 207 -7.68 3.58 -4.36
CA VAL A 207 -8.34 4.67 -3.62
C VAL A 207 -9.85 4.48 -3.65
N GLY A 208 -10.49 4.63 -2.49
CA GLY A 208 -11.96 4.57 -2.42
C GLY A 208 -12.52 3.22 -2.85
N GLY A 209 -11.81 2.13 -2.55
CA GLY A 209 -12.24 0.78 -2.90
C GLY A 209 -11.97 0.38 -4.35
N ASN A 210 -11.27 1.19 -5.16
CA ASN A 210 -11.03 0.87 -6.55
C ASN A 210 -9.56 1.05 -6.93
N HIS A 211 -9.15 0.30 -7.94
CA HIS A 211 -7.90 0.54 -8.65
C HIS A 211 -7.97 1.87 -9.40
N VAL A 212 -6.98 2.74 -9.19
CA VAL A 212 -6.96 4.10 -9.74
C VAL A 212 -5.63 4.39 -10.39
N GLU A 213 -5.69 4.90 -11.62
CA GLU A 213 -4.54 5.50 -12.27
C GLU A 213 -4.65 7.02 -12.19
N PHE A 214 -3.60 7.64 -11.65
CA PHE A 214 -3.45 9.07 -11.49
C PHE A 214 -2.40 9.58 -12.48
N PRO A 215 -2.80 10.23 -13.59
CA PRO A 215 -1.84 10.85 -14.48
C PRO A 215 -1.00 11.89 -13.72
N SER A 216 0.30 11.90 -13.99
CA SER A 216 1.27 12.79 -13.37
C SER A 216 2.50 12.86 -14.27
N ASP A 217 3.24 13.96 -14.26
CA ASP A 217 4.50 14.04 -14.99
C ASP A 217 5.64 13.32 -14.23
N ARG A 218 5.41 12.92 -12.98
CA ARG A 218 6.39 12.25 -12.13
C ARG A 218 6.20 10.74 -12.22
N GLN A 219 7.02 10.09 -13.04
CA GLN A 219 6.99 8.65 -13.28
C GLN A 219 8.14 7.90 -12.61
N PHE A 220 7.95 6.59 -12.37
CA PHE A 220 9.00 5.68 -11.93
C PHE A 220 8.82 4.27 -12.52
N PRO A 221 9.93 3.56 -12.79
CA PRO A 221 9.87 2.18 -13.25
C PRO A 221 9.63 1.22 -12.08
N VAL A 222 8.71 0.27 -12.26
CA VAL A 222 8.59 -0.92 -11.43
C VAL A 222 9.52 -1.98 -12.01
N ILE A 223 10.59 -2.32 -11.29
CA ILE A 223 11.65 -3.21 -11.77
C ILE A 223 11.53 -4.58 -11.12
N GLU A 224 11.76 -5.63 -11.89
CA GLU A 224 11.92 -7.00 -11.40
C GLU A 224 13.38 -7.25 -10.99
N PRO A 225 13.74 -7.36 -9.69
CA PRO A 225 15.14 -7.41 -9.28
C PRO A 225 15.88 -8.68 -9.74
N ARG A 226 15.14 -9.79 -9.92
CA ARG A 226 15.69 -11.06 -10.40
C ARG A 226 16.20 -11.02 -11.84
N SER A 227 15.69 -10.14 -12.68
CA SER A 227 16.07 -10.06 -14.11
C SER A 227 16.60 -8.69 -14.53
N GLY A 228 16.33 -7.66 -13.74
CA GLY A 228 16.60 -6.26 -14.06
C GLY A 228 15.64 -5.64 -15.07
N LYS A 229 14.57 -6.35 -15.47
CA LYS A 229 13.57 -5.85 -16.43
C LYS A 229 12.61 -4.87 -15.78
N THR A 230 12.23 -3.84 -16.52
CA THR A 230 11.09 -2.98 -16.16
C THR A 230 9.78 -3.73 -16.45
N LEU A 231 8.98 -3.95 -15.42
CA LEU A 231 7.66 -4.59 -15.52
C LEU A 231 6.57 -3.60 -15.91
N ALA A 232 6.63 -2.37 -15.37
CA ALA A 232 5.69 -1.30 -15.64
C ALA A 232 6.33 0.07 -15.40
N THR A 233 5.69 1.13 -15.89
CA THR A 233 6.00 2.51 -15.53
C THR A 233 4.76 3.11 -14.86
N TRP A 234 4.92 3.55 -13.62
CA TRP A 234 3.84 4.07 -12.78
C TRP A 234 4.10 5.52 -12.40
N HIS A 235 3.07 6.16 -11.83
CA HIS A 235 3.08 7.56 -11.47
C HIS A 235 3.16 7.75 -9.96
N PHE A 236 3.89 8.78 -9.52
CA PHE A 236 3.80 9.24 -8.14
C PHE A 236 2.58 10.14 -7.97
N ALA A 237 1.85 9.94 -6.88
CA ALA A 237 0.73 10.79 -6.52
C ALA A 237 1.20 12.23 -6.29
N THR A 238 0.49 13.18 -6.86
CA THR A 238 0.66 14.61 -6.63
C THR A 238 0.00 15.05 -5.32
N ARG A 239 0.29 16.27 -4.87
CA ARG A 239 -0.33 16.86 -3.69
C ARG A 239 -1.87 16.83 -3.70
N ASP A 240 -2.49 17.13 -4.84
CA ASP A 240 -3.95 17.13 -4.97
C ASP A 240 -4.55 15.72 -4.92
N GLN A 241 -3.82 14.73 -5.43
CA GLN A 241 -4.20 13.32 -5.36
C GLN A 241 -4.03 12.78 -3.93
N VAL A 242 -3.02 13.25 -3.19
CA VAL A 242 -2.88 13.00 -1.75
C VAL A 242 -4.07 13.59 -0.97
N ASP A 243 -4.38 14.87 -1.16
CA ASP A 243 -5.53 15.54 -0.51
C ASP A 243 -6.84 14.79 -0.79
N THR A 244 -7.05 14.43 -2.05
CA THR A 244 -8.19 13.63 -2.49
C THR A 244 -8.28 12.28 -1.76
N THR A 245 -7.15 11.58 -1.63
CA THR A 245 -7.08 10.28 -0.94
C THR A 245 -7.35 10.44 0.56
N VAL A 246 -6.79 11.48 1.19
CA VAL A 246 -6.99 11.74 2.63
C VAL A 246 -8.45 12.07 2.94
N LYS A 247 -9.11 12.88 2.11
CA LYS A 247 -10.54 13.19 2.26
C LYS A 247 -11.41 11.95 2.12
N THR A 248 -11.09 11.06 1.17
CA THR A 248 -11.75 9.76 1.01
C THR A 248 -11.59 8.91 2.27
N ALA A 249 -10.35 8.77 2.78
CA ALA A 249 -10.07 8.01 3.98
C ALA A 249 -10.81 8.56 5.21
N LYS A 250 -10.77 9.88 5.44
CA LYS A 250 -11.47 10.55 6.55
C LYS A 250 -12.98 10.33 6.52
N SER A 251 -13.59 10.35 5.34
CA SER A 251 -15.03 10.08 5.20
C SER A 251 -15.37 8.64 5.58
N ALA A 252 -14.62 7.67 5.03
CA ALA A 252 -14.79 6.25 5.30
C ALA A 252 -14.51 5.88 6.76
N GLN A 253 -13.50 6.51 7.36
CA GLN A 253 -13.07 6.28 8.75
C GLN A 253 -14.21 6.49 9.74
N LYS A 254 -15.06 7.49 9.54
CA LYS A 254 -16.19 7.76 10.45
C LYS A 254 -17.16 6.59 10.51
N LYS A 255 -17.47 5.99 9.36
CA LYS A 255 -18.35 4.81 9.26
C LYS A 255 -17.67 3.59 9.88
N TRP A 256 -16.38 3.40 9.61
CA TRP A 256 -15.62 2.28 10.16
C TRP A 256 -15.42 2.35 11.68
N ALA A 257 -15.21 3.53 12.23
CA ALA A 257 -15.12 3.71 13.68
C ALA A 257 -16.46 3.48 14.40
N ALA A 258 -17.58 3.67 13.69
CA ALA A 258 -18.92 3.45 14.22
C ALA A 258 -19.33 1.97 14.20
N SER A 259 -18.64 1.11 13.44
CA SER A 259 -18.92 -0.32 13.44
C SER A 259 -18.63 -0.94 14.81
N SER A 260 -19.35 -2.01 15.11
CA SER A 260 -19.09 -2.86 16.25
C SER A 260 -17.75 -3.58 16.11
N TRP A 261 -17.20 -4.03 17.24
CA TRP A 261 -16.01 -4.89 17.21
C TRP A 261 -16.24 -6.17 16.40
N MET A 262 -17.44 -6.75 16.46
CA MET A 262 -17.76 -8.00 15.77
C MET A 262 -17.72 -7.84 14.25
N GLU A 263 -18.24 -6.74 13.72
CA GLU A 263 -18.15 -6.43 12.29
C GLU A 263 -16.69 -6.24 11.84
N ARG A 264 -15.85 -5.61 12.67
CA ARG A 264 -14.41 -5.48 12.37
C ARG A 264 -13.69 -6.82 12.40
N ASN A 265 -13.99 -7.66 13.40
CA ASN A 265 -13.45 -9.01 13.52
C ASN A 265 -13.73 -9.83 12.25
N GLU A 266 -14.97 -9.81 11.74
CA GLU A 266 -15.37 -10.61 10.59
C GLU A 266 -14.53 -10.28 9.35
N VAL A 267 -14.32 -8.99 9.08
CA VAL A 267 -13.47 -8.52 7.98
C VAL A 267 -12.01 -8.97 8.16
N LEU A 268 -11.43 -8.79 9.35
CA LEU A 268 -10.03 -9.17 9.62
C LEU A 268 -9.82 -10.69 9.53
N LYS A 269 -10.77 -11.49 10.03
CA LYS A 269 -10.74 -12.95 9.94
C LYS A 269 -10.83 -13.42 8.49
N LYS A 270 -11.78 -12.89 7.72
CA LYS A 270 -11.94 -13.20 6.30
C LYS A 270 -10.71 -12.79 5.48
N THR A 271 -10.06 -11.68 5.84
CA THR A 271 -8.78 -11.25 5.25
C THR A 271 -7.70 -12.31 5.46
N ALA A 272 -7.57 -12.85 6.68
CA ALA A 272 -6.61 -13.91 6.98
C ALA A 272 -6.89 -15.19 6.16
N ASP A 273 -8.16 -15.58 6.03
CA ASP A 273 -8.56 -16.76 5.25
C ASP A 273 -8.23 -16.59 3.75
N LEU A 274 -8.45 -15.40 3.20
CA LEU A 274 -8.13 -15.09 1.80
C LEU A 274 -6.61 -15.03 1.56
N LEU A 275 -5.84 -14.41 2.45
CA LEU A 275 -4.37 -14.43 2.39
C LEU A 275 -3.82 -15.85 2.39
N LYS A 276 -4.38 -16.72 3.24
CA LYS A 276 -3.99 -18.13 3.30
C LYS A 276 -4.34 -18.87 2.02
N THR A 277 -5.53 -18.63 1.47
CA THR A 277 -6.02 -19.26 0.24
C THR A 277 -5.14 -18.90 -0.97
N HIS A 278 -4.74 -17.64 -1.07
CA HIS A 278 -3.96 -17.12 -2.20
C HIS A 278 -2.46 -17.01 -1.92
N CYS A 279 -1.95 -17.70 -0.88
CA CYS A 279 -0.58 -17.54 -0.39
C CYS A 279 0.48 -17.72 -1.48
N ASN A 280 0.34 -18.73 -2.34
CA ASN A 280 1.31 -18.99 -3.41
C ASN A 280 1.37 -17.87 -4.46
N ASP A 281 0.24 -17.29 -4.84
CA ASP A 281 0.19 -16.23 -5.85
C ASP A 281 0.73 -14.91 -5.30
N ILE A 282 0.44 -14.62 -4.03
CA ILE A 282 0.98 -13.46 -3.34
C ILE A 282 2.50 -13.61 -3.16
N ALA A 283 2.97 -14.79 -2.74
CA ALA A 283 4.39 -15.08 -2.58
C ALA A 283 5.16 -14.98 -3.92
N TYR A 284 4.53 -15.37 -5.03
CA TYR A 284 5.08 -15.15 -6.37
C TYR A 284 5.32 -13.65 -6.63
N TRP A 285 4.31 -12.80 -6.37
CA TRP A 285 4.45 -11.35 -6.57
C TRP A 285 5.44 -10.69 -5.61
N GLU A 286 5.51 -11.15 -4.36
CA GLU A 286 6.51 -10.70 -3.40
C GLU A 286 7.93 -11.06 -3.90
N CYS A 287 8.13 -12.28 -4.38
CA CYS A 287 9.38 -12.71 -4.98
C CYS A 287 9.76 -11.90 -6.24
N VAL A 288 8.83 -11.70 -7.17
CA VAL A 288 9.04 -10.95 -8.41
C VAL A 288 9.37 -9.48 -8.15
N SER A 289 8.70 -8.85 -7.18
CA SER A 289 8.87 -7.42 -6.88
C SER A 289 10.00 -7.11 -5.89
N ASN A 290 10.41 -8.06 -5.04
CA ASN A 290 11.44 -7.83 -4.02
C ASN A 290 12.75 -8.59 -4.29
N GLY A 291 12.69 -9.74 -4.94
CA GLY A 291 13.85 -10.59 -5.25
C GLY A 291 14.17 -11.65 -4.20
N LYS A 292 13.43 -11.75 -3.08
CA LYS A 292 13.61 -12.80 -2.06
C LYS A 292 13.17 -14.20 -2.52
N PRO A 293 13.80 -15.29 -2.03
CA PRO A 293 13.40 -16.65 -2.34
C PRO A 293 11.92 -16.93 -2.03
N ILE A 294 11.29 -17.75 -2.87
CA ILE A 294 9.86 -18.07 -2.79
C ILE A 294 9.46 -18.73 -1.46
N ALA A 295 10.36 -19.52 -0.86
CA ALA A 295 10.13 -20.11 0.45
C ALA A 295 10.01 -19.06 1.56
N GLU A 296 10.83 -18.01 1.52
CA GLU A 296 10.74 -16.87 2.44
C GLU A 296 9.50 -16.03 2.16
N ALA A 297 9.20 -15.77 0.88
CA ALA A 297 8.01 -15.03 0.49
C ALA A 297 6.71 -15.70 0.97
N LYS A 298 6.63 -17.04 0.93
CA LYS A 298 5.50 -17.79 1.52
C LYS A 298 5.42 -17.59 3.03
N ALA A 299 6.56 -17.61 3.73
CA ALA A 299 6.60 -17.36 5.17
C ALA A 299 6.14 -15.94 5.52
N ASP A 300 6.48 -14.93 4.72
CA ASP A 300 6.01 -13.55 4.89
C ASP A 300 4.48 -13.46 4.80
N VAL A 301 3.88 -14.13 3.80
CA VAL A 301 2.42 -14.14 3.63
C VAL A 301 1.74 -14.88 4.79
N LEU A 302 2.29 -16.00 5.25
CA LEU A 302 1.77 -16.72 6.42
C LEU A 302 1.90 -15.89 7.72
N SER A 303 2.98 -15.11 7.87
CA SER A 303 3.10 -14.14 8.96
C SER A 303 1.99 -13.08 8.91
N CYS A 304 1.58 -12.66 7.71
CA CYS A 304 0.43 -11.76 7.54
C CYS A 304 -0.88 -12.42 7.96
N VAL A 305 -1.10 -13.70 7.60
CA VAL A 305 -2.26 -14.49 8.04
C VAL A 305 -2.35 -14.51 9.57
N ASP A 306 -1.23 -14.83 10.24
CA ASP A 306 -1.19 -14.88 11.70
C ASP A 306 -1.45 -13.50 12.31
N THR A 307 -0.94 -12.44 11.70
CA THR A 307 -1.14 -11.06 12.15
C THR A 307 -2.61 -10.65 12.09
N PHE A 308 -3.30 -10.89 10.97
CA PHE A 308 -4.74 -10.60 10.85
C PHE A 308 -5.58 -11.48 11.77
N ASN A 309 -5.23 -12.76 11.93
CA ASN A 309 -5.88 -13.64 12.89
C ASN A 309 -5.75 -13.13 14.33
N PHE A 310 -4.54 -12.74 14.74
CA PHE A 310 -4.29 -12.17 16.06
C PHE A 310 -5.15 -10.91 16.29
N TYR A 311 -5.07 -9.93 15.39
CA TYR A 311 -5.85 -8.69 15.53
C TYR A 311 -7.35 -8.86 15.27
N SER A 312 -7.82 -9.97 14.71
CA SER A 312 -9.25 -10.27 14.74
C SER A 312 -9.74 -10.59 16.17
N GLY A 313 -8.86 -11.02 17.09
CA GLY A 313 -9.20 -11.46 18.45
C GLY A 313 -9.06 -10.44 19.58
N ILE A 314 -8.51 -9.25 19.32
CA ILE A 314 -8.08 -8.28 20.38
C ILE A 314 -9.20 -7.43 21.02
N GLY A 315 -10.48 -7.72 20.76
CA GLY A 315 -11.57 -6.81 21.14
C GLY A 315 -11.65 -6.51 22.63
N HIS A 316 -11.25 -7.48 23.44
CA HIS A 316 -11.18 -7.36 24.90
C HIS A 316 -10.08 -6.38 25.36
N ASP A 317 -8.98 -6.25 24.62
CA ASP A 317 -7.90 -5.28 24.89
C ASP A 317 -8.30 -3.84 24.51
N LEU A 318 -9.35 -3.69 23.70
CA LEU A 318 -9.91 -2.38 23.33
C LEU A 318 -10.90 -1.83 24.36
N LEU A 319 -11.18 -2.56 25.44
CA LEU A 319 -12.12 -2.13 26.48
C LEU A 319 -11.57 -0.97 27.31
N GLY A 320 -12.51 -0.16 27.79
CA GLY A 320 -12.25 0.89 28.78
C GLY A 320 -12.16 0.36 30.21
N ARG A 321 -11.91 1.27 31.16
CA ARG A 321 -11.91 0.97 32.60
C ARG A 321 -12.96 1.82 33.30
N HIS A 322 -13.66 1.23 34.28
CA HIS A 322 -14.51 1.95 35.22
C HIS A 322 -13.73 2.22 36.50
N VAL A 323 -13.78 3.45 37.01
CA VAL A 323 -13.01 3.93 38.15
C VAL A 323 -13.96 4.60 39.15
N PRO A 324 -14.32 3.94 40.27
CA PRO A 324 -15.07 4.60 41.33
C PRO A 324 -14.21 5.68 41.98
N LEU A 325 -14.77 6.87 42.21
CA LEU A 325 -14.08 7.97 42.88
C LEU A 325 -14.61 8.15 44.30
N ASP A 326 -15.93 8.15 44.46
CA ASP A 326 -16.65 8.10 45.73
C ASP A 326 -18.08 7.58 45.55
N ALA A 327 -18.97 7.83 46.53
CA ALA A 327 -20.35 7.33 46.54
C ALA A 327 -21.23 7.88 45.40
N SER A 328 -20.98 9.08 44.87
CA SER A 328 -21.79 9.69 43.81
C SER A 328 -21.00 10.04 42.55
N ARG A 329 -19.69 9.80 42.55
CA ARG A 329 -18.81 10.10 41.41
C ARG A 329 -18.04 8.87 40.94
N TYR A 330 -18.00 8.72 39.63
CA TYR A 330 -17.16 7.74 38.97
C TYR A 330 -16.56 8.34 37.70
N ALA A 331 -15.46 7.77 37.25
CA ALA A 331 -14.93 8.00 35.93
C ALA A 331 -14.97 6.70 35.13
N TYR A 332 -15.05 6.82 33.82
CA TYR A 332 -14.76 5.69 32.93
C TYR A 332 -13.90 6.15 31.76
N THR A 333 -13.07 5.25 31.25
CA THR A 333 -12.31 5.49 30.03
C THR A 333 -12.96 4.83 28.83
N ARG A 334 -12.81 5.42 27.65
CA ARG A 334 -13.11 4.81 26.36
C ARG A 334 -11.88 4.86 25.48
N ARG A 335 -11.55 3.76 24.84
CA ARG A 335 -10.52 3.72 23.81
C ARG A 335 -11.15 4.08 22.46
N LEU A 336 -10.61 5.07 21.79
CA LEU A 336 -11.10 5.59 20.51
C LEU A 336 -10.00 5.53 19.45
N PRO A 337 -10.32 5.27 18.16
CA PRO A 337 -9.34 5.34 17.08
C PRO A 337 -8.68 6.71 17.02
N VAL A 338 -7.43 6.76 16.55
CA VAL A 338 -6.73 8.02 16.29
C VAL A 338 -7.29 8.78 15.09
N GLY A 339 -7.86 8.09 14.09
CA GLY A 339 -8.45 8.71 12.90
C GLY A 339 -7.83 8.18 11.61
N VAL A 340 -7.30 9.08 10.77
CA VAL A 340 -6.61 8.71 9.52
C VAL A 340 -5.13 8.46 9.82
N VAL A 341 -4.62 7.28 9.46
CA VAL A 341 -3.22 6.90 9.62
C VAL A 341 -2.51 6.98 8.27
N ALA A 342 -1.42 7.74 8.20
CA ALA A 342 -0.44 7.64 7.14
C ALA A 342 0.60 6.57 7.50
N ALA A 343 0.55 5.44 6.80
CA ALA A 343 1.46 4.31 7.00
C ALA A 343 2.47 4.25 5.85
N ILE A 344 3.75 4.44 6.14
CA ILE A 344 4.82 4.48 5.15
C ILE A 344 5.70 3.23 5.33
N GLY A 345 5.76 2.43 4.27
CA GLY A 345 6.42 1.12 4.26
C GLY A 345 7.84 1.13 3.72
N ALA A 346 8.60 0.10 4.11
CA ALA A 346 9.91 -0.22 3.54
C ALA A 346 9.78 -1.25 2.40
N TRP A 347 10.88 -1.49 1.69
CA TRP A 347 10.89 -2.38 0.52
C TRP A 347 11.29 -3.83 0.79
N ASN A 348 11.83 -4.12 1.97
CA ASN A 348 12.45 -5.41 2.25
C ASN A 348 11.44 -6.51 2.64
N TYR A 349 10.35 -6.13 3.32
CA TYR A 349 9.19 -7.00 3.57
C TYR A 349 7.89 -6.25 3.20
N PRO A 350 7.63 -6.02 1.90
CA PRO A 350 6.56 -5.14 1.44
C PRO A 350 5.17 -5.47 2.00
N ILE A 351 4.72 -6.73 1.89
CA ILE A 351 3.38 -7.10 2.35
C ILE A 351 3.31 -7.19 3.88
N GLN A 352 4.38 -7.64 4.53
CA GLN A 352 4.43 -7.80 5.98
C GLN A 352 4.41 -6.43 6.68
N THR A 353 5.23 -5.48 6.23
CA THR A 353 5.24 -4.12 6.78
C THR A 353 3.92 -3.39 6.55
N CYS A 354 3.25 -3.66 5.43
CA CYS A 354 1.89 -3.17 5.18
C CYS A 354 0.89 -3.76 6.19
N THR A 355 0.95 -5.07 6.40
CA THR A 355 0.06 -5.81 7.30
C THR A 355 0.25 -5.41 8.75
N TRP A 356 1.48 -5.27 9.23
CA TRP A 356 1.78 -4.89 10.61
C TRP A 356 1.22 -3.52 10.99
N LYS A 357 1.15 -2.60 10.03
CA LYS A 357 0.55 -1.28 10.23
C LYS A 357 -0.97 -1.33 10.08
N THR A 358 -1.45 -2.08 9.10
CA THR A 358 -2.86 -2.07 8.69
C THR A 358 -3.74 -2.86 9.64
N ALA A 359 -3.37 -4.09 10.00
CA ALA A 359 -4.18 -4.95 10.85
C ALA A 359 -4.53 -4.32 12.22
N PRO A 360 -3.59 -3.79 13.03
CA PRO A 360 -3.93 -3.13 14.28
C PRO A 360 -4.70 -1.83 14.07
N ALA A 361 -4.38 -1.05 13.03
CA ALA A 361 -5.08 0.20 12.73
C ALA A 361 -6.57 -0.06 12.42
N LEU A 362 -6.84 -1.04 11.56
CA LEU A 362 -8.21 -1.45 11.20
C LEU A 362 -8.96 -2.00 12.40
N ALA A 363 -8.33 -2.87 13.22
CA ALA A 363 -8.93 -3.41 14.43
C ALA A 363 -9.36 -2.29 15.41
N CYS A 364 -8.55 -1.24 15.51
CA CYS A 364 -8.83 -0.06 16.35
C CYS A 364 -9.90 0.89 15.76
N GLY A 365 -10.36 0.69 14.52
CA GLY A 365 -11.35 1.55 13.86
C GLY A 365 -10.78 2.74 13.09
N ASN A 366 -9.50 2.68 12.70
CA ASN A 366 -8.85 3.71 11.89
C ASN A 366 -9.02 3.43 10.39
N SER A 367 -8.89 4.48 9.57
CA SER A 367 -8.60 4.31 8.14
C SER A 367 -7.10 4.44 7.91
N VAL A 368 -6.59 3.75 6.89
CA VAL A 368 -5.15 3.72 6.57
C VAL A 368 -4.93 4.17 5.14
N ILE A 369 -3.92 5.02 4.97
CA ILE A 369 -3.34 5.35 3.67
C ILE A 369 -1.92 4.79 3.70
N TYR A 370 -1.71 3.72 2.95
CA TYR A 370 -0.41 3.07 2.85
C TYR A 370 0.37 3.61 1.66
N LYS A 371 1.59 4.09 1.92
CA LYS A 371 2.56 4.49 0.89
C LYS A 371 3.70 3.47 0.86
N PRO A 372 3.69 2.49 -0.06
CA PRO A 372 4.78 1.54 -0.18
C PRO A 372 6.07 2.22 -0.66
N SER A 373 7.18 1.49 -0.60
CA SER A 373 8.40 1.89 -1.29
C SER A 373 8.21 1.76 -2.81
N PRO A 374 8.69 2.73 -3.62
CA PRO A 374 8.68 2.63 -5.08
C PRO A 374 9.45 1.42 -5.63
N LEU A 375 10.37 0.85 -4.83
CA LEU A 375 11.17 -0.32 -5.23
C LEU A 375 10.38 -1.64 -5.20
N SER A 376 9.29 -1.72 -4.45
CA SER A 376 8.50 -2.95 -4.27
C SER A 376 7.02 -2.65 -4.00
N PRO A 377 6.32 -2.03 -4.95
CA PRO A 377 5.02 -1.39 -4.68
C PRO A 377 3.80 -2.32 -4.86
N VAL A 378 4.00 -3.52 -5.39
CA VAL A 378 2.94 -4.36 -5.98
C VAL A 378 2.05 -5.02 -4.94
N THR A 379 2.61 -5.69 -3.94
CA THR A 379 1.84 -6.54 -3.00
C THR A 379 0.95 -5.75 -2.04
N ALA A 380 1.20 -4.45 -1.87
CA ALA A 380 0.28 -3.54 -1.18
C ALA A 380 -1.07 -3.41 -1.90
N LEU A 381 -1.06 -3.37 -3.24
CA LEU A 381 -2.28 -3.34 -4.05
C LEU A 381 -3.04 -4.66 -3.95
N ILE A 382 -2.31 -5.79 -3.92
CA ILE A 382 -2.91 -7.12 -3.73
C ILE A 382 -3.59 -7.20 -2.35
N LEU A 383 -2.95 -6.69 -1.29
CA LEU A 383 -3.59 -6.64 0.03
C LEU A 383 -4.86 -5.77 0.01
N ALA A 384 -4.90 -4.70 -0.78
CA ALA A 384 -6.08 -3.86 -0.92
C ALA A 384 -7.26 -4.64 -1.54
N GLU A 385 -7.01 -5.41 -2.59
CA GLU A 385 -8.02 -6.30 -3.22
C GLU A 385 -8.51 -7.39 -2.27
N ILE A 386 -7.61 -7.95 -1.46
CA ILE A 386 -7.97 -8.95 -0.44
C ILE A 386 -8.86 -8.32 0.63
N LEU A 387 -8.51 -7.13 1.14
CA LEU A 387 -9.32 -6.41 2.13
C LEU A 387 -10.70 -6.02 1.57
N LYS A 388 -10.76 -5.55 0.31
CA LYS A 388 -12.02 -5.27 -0.39
C LYS A 388 -12.88 -6.53 -0.48
N SER A 389 -12.28 -7.64 -0.93
CA SER A 389 -12.95 -8.94 -1.04
C SER A 389 -13.40 -9.51 0.32
N ALA A 390 -12.68 -9.15 1.39
CA ALA A 390 -13.05 -9.46 2.76
C ALA A 390 -14.24 -8.61 3.28
N GLY A 391 -14.70 -7.61 2.53
CA GLY A 391 -15.82 -6.74 2.89
C GLY A 391 -15.40 -5.48 3.65
N LEU A 392 -14.12 -5.09 3.59
CA LEU A 392 -13.68 -3.82 4.15
C LEU A 392 -14.39 -2.67 3.41
N PRO A 393 -15.01 -1.70 4.11
CA PRO A 393 -15.70 -0.60 3.44
C PRO A 393 -14.76 0.24 2.57
N ASP A 394 -15.29 0.68 1.43
CA ASP A 394 -14.55 1.49 0.46
C ASP A 394 -13.93 2.74 1.10
N GLY A 395 -12.65 2.95 0.82
CA GLY A 395 -11.88 4.08 1.32
C GLY A 395 -11.33 3.90 2.74
N VAL A 396 -11.63 2.83 3.47
CA VAL A 396 -11.02 2.58 4.78
C VAL A 396 -9.53 2.22 4.63
N PHE A 397 -9.17 1.45 3.60
CA PHE A 397 -7.78 1.20 3.21
C PHE A 397 -7.53 1.78 1.82
N ASN A 398 -6.45 2.55 1.68
CA ASN A 398 -6.03 3.14 0.41
C ASN A 398 -4.53 2.93 0.25
N VAL A 399 -4.07 2.81 -0.99
CA VAL A 399 -2.66 2.70 -1.37
C VAL A 399 -2.33 3.81 -2.35
N ILE A 400 -1.32 4.61 -2.05
CA ILE A 400 -0.79 5.61 -2.98
C ILE A 400 0.70 5.40 -3.22
N GLN A 401 1.11 5.37 -4.49
CA GLN A 401 2.51 5.39 -4.87
C GLN A 401 3.07 6.79 -4.69
N GLY A 402 4.28 6.87 -4.17
CA GLY A 402 4.87 8.16 -3.85
C GLY A 402 6.33 8.08 -3.49
N ASP A 403 7.04 9.15 -3.81
CA ASP A 403 8.42 9.42 -3.40
C ASP A 403 8.46 10.22 -2.09
N ALA A 404 9.56 10.93 -1.83
CA ALA A 404 9.71 11.76 -0.64
C ALA A 404 8.76 12.97 -0.64
N GLU A 405 8.47 13.56 -1.81
CA GLU A 405 7.56 14.69 -1.95
C GLU A 405 6.12 14.27 -1.63
N THR A 406 5.64 13.17 -2.24
CA THR A 406 4.32 12.60 -1.91
C THR A 406 4.19 12.25 -0.43
N ALA A 407 5.26 11.69 0.17
CA ALA A 407 5.27 11.38 1.60
C ALA A 407 5.18 12.64 2.46
N GLN A 408 5.89 13.71 2.09
CA GLN A 408 5.83 14.99 2.79
C GLN A 408 4.43 15.59 2.72
N ASP A 409 3.80 15.61 1.55
CA ASP A 409 2.41 16.08 1.38
C ASP A 409 1.44 15.29 2.28
N LEU A 410 1.59 13.97 2.33
CA LEU A 410 0.76 13.10 3.17
C LEU A 410 0.99 13.38 4.67
N ILE A 411 2.24 13.51 5.10
CA ILE A 411 2.59 13.77 6.51
C ILE A 411 2.10 15.16 6.94
N LEU A 412 2.19 16.16 6.08
CA LEU A 412 1.80 17.54 6.39
C LEU A 412 0.29 17.75 6.36
N HIS A 413 -0.48 16.88 5.71
CA HIS A 413 -1.93 17.02 5.56
C HIS A 413 -2.66 17.13 6.90
N ASP A 414 -3.60 18.07 7.04
CA ASP A 414 -4.23 18.39 8.34
C ASP A 414 -5.11 17.26 8.89
N ASP A 415 -5.75 16.53 7.98
CA ASP A 415 -6.63 15.42 8.32
C ASP A 415 -5.92 14.09 8.64
N VAL A 416 -4.59 14.02 8.50
CA VAL A 416 -3.82 12.87 8.97
C VAL A 416 -3.60 12.99 10.46
N SER A 417 -4.02 11.99 11.22
CA SER A 417 -4.00 12.01 12.69
C SER A 417 -2.76 11.33 13.27
N LYS A 418 -2.13 10.42 12.51
CA LYS A 418 -0.95 9.65 12.94
C LYS A 418 -0.08 9.30 11.74
N VAL A 419 1.23 9.24 11.99
CA VAL A 419 2.19 8.64 11.06
C VAL A 419 2.79 7.36 11.65
N SER A 420 2.94 6.32 10.83
CA SER A 420 3.77 5.14 11.15
C SER A 420 4.77 4.93 10.01
N PHE A 421 6.05 4.88 10.33
CA PHE A 421 7.12 4.78 9.34
C PHE A 421 8.07 3.63 9.66
N THR A 422 8.42 2.87 8.64
CA THR A 422 9.52 1.91 8.68
C THR A 422 10.55 2.28 7.61
N GLY A 423 11.83 2.40 7.97
CA GLY A 423 12.88 2.73 7.02
C GLY A 423 14.18 3.23 7.66
N SER A 424 14.92 4.07 6.95
CA SER A 424 16.24 4.52 7.40
C SER A 424 16.17 5.60 8.48
N ILE A 425 17.20 5.65 9.34
CA ILE A 425 17.33 6.63 10.41
C ILE A 425 17.27 8.10 9.91
N PRO A 426 18.01 8.49 8.84
CA PRO A 426 17.96 9.86 8.35
C PRO A 426 16.55 10.27 7.88
N THR A 427 15.80 9.35 7.26
CA THR A 427 14.42 9.61 6.82
C THR A 427 13.47 9.67 8.02
N GLY A 428 13.63 8.79 9.01
CA GLY A 428 12.85 8.81 10.25
C GLY A 428 12.94 10.16 10.99
N LYS A 429 14.15 10.73 11.06
CA LYS A 429 14.37 12.08 11.64
C LYS A 429 13.62 13.18 10.87
N LYS A 430 13.63 13.13 9.54
CA LYS A 430 12.88 14.07 8.69
C LYS A 430 11.37 13.95 8.91
N ILE A 431 10.86 12.73 8.96
CA ILE A 431 9.44 12.45 9.21
C ILE A 431 9.01 12.95 10.59
N MET A 432 9.80 12.67 11.62
CA MET A 432 9.51 13.16 12.98
C MET A 432 9.44 14.68 13.04
N LYS A 433 10.35 15.38 12.36
CA LYS A 433 10.31 16.84 12.24
C LYS A 433 9.05 17.33 11.52
N ALA A 434 8.70 16.72 10.39
CA ALA A 434 7.50 17.07 9.61
C ALA A 434 6.21 16.82 10.41
N CYS A 435 6.17 15.79 11.27
CA CYS A 435 5.04 15.49 12.15
C CYS A 435 4.77 16.56 13.22
N ALA A 436 5.65 17.54 13.39
CA ALA A 436 5.47 18.67 14.31
C ALA A 436 5.38 20.02 13.59
N GLU A 437 5.49 20.05 12.25
CA GLU A 437 5.63 21.29 11.47
C GLU A 437 4.31 22.06 11.34
N ARG A 438 3.21 21.36 11.04
CA ARG A 438 1.86 21.96 10.92
C ARG A 438 0.96 21.63 12.10
N ASN A 439 0.91 20.35 12.47
CA ASN A 439 0.14 19.81 13.59
C ASN A 439 1.06 18.96 14.46
N ILE A 440 0.66 18.65 15.69
CA ILE A 440 1.38 17.70 16.54
C ILE A 440 0.81 16.30 16.29
N LYS A 441 1.45 15.53 15.41
CA LYS A 441 1.03 14.17 15.03
C LYS A 441 1.87 13.14 15.78
N PRO A 442 1.25 12.20 16.52
CA PRO A 442 1.96 11.04 17.03
C PRO A 442 2.61 10.26 15.88
N VAL A 443 3.85 9.85 16.09
CA VAL A 443 4.63 9.06 15.12
C VAL A 443 5.14 7.78 15.77
N THR A 444 5.12 6.68 15.02
CA THR A 444 5.83 5.43 15.36
C THR A 444 6.95 5.25 14.35
N LEU A 445 8.16 5.00 14.82
CA LEU A 445 9.37 4.89 13.99
C LEU A 445 10.02 3.53 14.23
N GLU A 446 10.05 2.71 13.19
CA GLU A 446 10.80 1.45 13.13
C GLU A 446 12.00 1.64 12.20
N LEU A 447 13.18 1.83 12.77
CA LEU A 447 14.38 2.21 12.03
C LEU A 447 15.44 1.10 12.06
N GLY A 448 16.47 1.25 11.23
CA GLY A 448 17.57 0.28 11.10
C GLY A 448 18.34 -0.02 12.39
N GLY A 449 19.18 -1.04 12.31
CA GLY A 449 19.92 -1.58 13.45
C GLY A 449 21.38 -1.89 13.14
N LYS A 450 22.20 -1.96 14.20
CA LYS A 450 23.53 -2.57 14.18
C LYS A 450 23.64 -3.64 15.25
N SER A 451 22.71 -4.58 15.17
CA SER A 451 22.49 -5.64 16.14
C SER A 451 23.71 -6.55 16.30
N SER A 452 23.83 -7.16 17.47
CA SER A 452 24.92 -8.10 17.79
C SER A 452 24.37 -9.47 18.17
N PHE A 453 25.11 -10.51 17.83
CA PHE A 453 24.80 -11.89 18.18
C PHE A 453 26.00 -12.53 18.88
N ILE A 454 25.84 -12.95 20.13
CA ILE A 454 26.92 -13.37 21.01
C ILE A 454 26.95 -14.90 21.14
N ILE A 455 28.09 -15.53 20.86
CA ILE A 455 28.28 -16.97 20.97
C ILE A 455 29.30 -17.23 22.08
N PHE A 456 28.82 -17.71 23.22
CA PHE A 456 29.65 -17.99 24.41
C PHE A 456 30.41 -19.31 24.29
N GLU A 457 31.39 -19.51 25.18
CA GLU A 457 32.25 -20.70 25.23
C GLU A 457 31.52 -22.02 25.47
N ASP A 458 30.35 -21.96 26.09
CA ASP A 458 29.50 -23.11 26.40
C ASP A 458 28.40 -23.35 25.35
N ALA A 459 28.32 -22.48 24.34
CA ALA A 459 27.33 -22.55 23.28
C ALA A 459 27.42 -23.89 22.53
N ASP A 460 26.26 -24.39 22.09
CA ASP A 460 26.26 -25.37 21.02
C ASP A 460 26.66 -24.68 19.71
N VAL A 461 27.86 -25.00 19.20
CA VAL A 461 28.44 -24.32 18.03
C VAL A 461 27.57 -24.49 16.79
N ASP A 462 26.93 -25.65 16.62
CA ASP A 462 26.05 -25.90 15.46
C ASP A 462 24.82 -24.98 15.51
N SER A 463 24.14 -24.89 16.66
CA SER A 463 23.07 -23.91 16.87
C SER A 463 23.54 -22.47 16.68
N GLY A 464 24.75 -22.13 17.17
CA GLY A 464 25.37 -20.82 16.97
C GLY A 464 25.57 -20.47 15.50
N VAL A 465 26.05 -21.41 14.69
CA VAL A 465 26.20 -21.23 13.24
C VAL A 465 24.85 -21.05 12.55
N SER A 466 23.86 -21.90 12.85
CA SER A 466 22.51 -21.78 12.27
C SER A 466 21.88 -20.42 12.58
N CYS A 467 21.94 -19.97 13.83
CA CYS A 467 21.43 -18.66 14.23
C CYS A 467 22.21 -17.52 13.56
N ALA A 468 23.53 -17.59 13.49
CA ALA A 468 24.35 -16.57 12.84
C ALA A 468 24.02 -16.44 11.33
N MET A 469 23.79 -17.56 10.64
CA MET A 469 23.35 -17.56 9.25
C MET A 469 21.94 -16.95 9.10
N MET A 470 20.99 -17.34 9.97
CA MET A 470 19.64 -16.77 10.00
C MET A 470 19.67 -15.25 10.24
N ALA A 471 20.53 -14.80 11.15
CA ALA A 471 20.71 -13.41 11.54
C ALA A 471 21.41 -12.53 10.50
N ASN A 472 21.87 -13.09 9.37
CA ASN A 472 22.71 -12.35 8.42
C ASN A 472 22.37 -12.59 6.96
N PHE A 473 21.95 -13.79 6.57
CA PHE A 473 21.81 -14.17 5.16
C PHE A 473 20.36 -14.32 4.70
N TYR A 474 19.41 -14.45 5.63
CA TYR A 474 17.97 -14.48 5.32
C TYR A 474 17.56 -13.20 4.57
N SER A 475 16.71 -13.32 3.54
CA SER A 475 16.29 -12.20 2.67
C SER A 475 17.45 -11.37 2.11
N GLN A 476 18.51 -12.06 1.65
CA GLN A 476 19.74 -11.45 1.14
C GLN A 476 20.41 -10.50 2.15
N GLY A 477 20.16 -10.71 3.45
CA GLY A 477 20.65 -9.86 4.53
C GLY A 477 19.97 -8.49 4.65
N GLN A 478 18.87 -8.27 3.93
CA GLN A 478 18.11 -7.01 3.89
C GLN A 478 17.04 -6.98 5.02
N VAL A 479 17.45 -7.22 6.26
CA VAL A 479 16.56 -7.32 7.43
C VAL A 479 17.03 -6.37 8.52
N CYS A 480 16.13 -5.57 9.08
CA CYS A 480 16.47 -4.56 10.08
C CYS A 480 17.02 -5.17 11.39
N SER A 481 16.51 -6.33 11.80
CA SER A 481 16.96 -7.03 13.02
C SER A 481 18.29 -7.77 12.88
N ASN A 482 18.85 -7.88 11.66
CA ASN A 482 20.05 -8.70 11.42
C ASN A 482 21.23 -8.32 12.33
N ALA A 483 21.81 -9.33 12.97
CA ALA A 483 23.01 -9.18 13.78
C ALA A 483 24.27 -9.31 12.94
N SER A 484 24.59 -8.22 12.23
CA SER A 484 25.82 -8.15 11.44
C SER A 484 27.10 -8.24 12.28
N LYS A 485 27.07 -7.86 13.57
CA LYS A 485 28.18 -8.10 14.51
C LYS A 485 28.01 -9.46 15.20
N VAL A 486 28.68 -10.50 14.69
CA VAL A 486 28.68 -11.82 15.31
C VAL A 486 29.90 -11.93 16.24
N LEU A 487 29.64 -11.85 17.54
CA LEU A 487 30.65 -11.91 18.58
C LEU A 487 30.87 -13.36 18.97
N VAL A 488 32.10 -13.86 18.88
CA VAL A 488 32.39 -15.29 19.10
C VAL A 488 33.48 -15.44 20.15
N HIS A 489 33.21 -16.23 21.19
CA HIS A 489 34.19 -16.47 22.24
C HIS A 489 35.43 -17.18 21.66
N ARG A 490 36.63 -16.75 22.06
CA ARG A 490 37.89 -17.26 21.49
C ARG A 490 38.04 -18.79 21.51
N SER A 491 37.50 -19.46 22.52
CA SER A 491 37.60 -20.93 22.65
C SER A 491 36.86 -21.69 21.54
N VAL A 492 35.81 -21.14 20.96
CA VAL A 492 34.99 -21.77 19.91
C VAL A 492 35.15 -21.11 18.53
N LEU A 493 35.91 -20.00 18.45
CA LEU A 493 36.09 -19.21 17.24
C LEU A 493 36.51 -20.02 16.01
N LYS A 494 37.49 -20.90 16.17
CA LYS A 494 38.02 -21.71 15.05
C LYS A 494 36.96 -22.66 14.51
N GLU A 495 36.34 -23.45 15.40
CA GLU A 495 35.31 -24.42 15.03
C GLU A 495 34.10 -23.73 14.39
N PHE A 496 33.63 -22.63 15.00
CA PHE A 496 32.53 -21.82 14.48
C PHE A 496 32.83 -21.32 13.07
N THR A 497 34.00 -20.71 12.85
CA THR A 497 34.39 -20.11 11.57
C THR A 497 34.47 -21.17 10.47
N GLU A 498 35.09 -22.32 10.75
CA GLU A 498 35.20 -23.42 9.77
C GLU A 498 33.81 -23.96 9.37
N LYS A 499 32.93 -24.17 10.34
CA LYS A 499 31.54 -24.64 10.10
C LYS A 499 30.70 -23.61 9.35
N LEU A 500 30.77 -22.33 9.74
CA LEU A 500 30.05 -21.24 9.10
C LEU A 500 30.44 -21.12 7.62
N VAL A 501 31.75 -21.10 7.31
CA VAL A 501 32.23 -21.01 5.92
C VAL A 501 31.80 -22.22 5.11
N LYS A 502 31.88 -23.42 5.68
CA LYS A 502 31.47 -24.67 5.01
C LYS A 502 29.99 -24.62 4.62
N LEU A 503 29.10 -24.24 5.54
CA LEU A 503 27.67 -24.17 5.26
C LEU A 503 27.31 -23.02 4.31
N THR A 504 27.94 -21.85 4.46
CA THR A 504 27.70 -20.70 3.58
C THR A 504 28.06 -21.02 2.13
N LYS A 505 29.13 -21.80 1.88
CA LYS A 505 29.51 -22.30 0.54
C LYS A 505 28.44 -23.17 -0.14
N THR A 506 27.55 -23.80 0.63
CA THR A 506 26.49 -24.65 0.07
C THR A 506 25.22 -23.88 -0.28
N MET A 507 25.13 -22.60 0.06
CA MET A 507 23.95 -21.78 -0.25
C MET A 507 23.84 -21.53 -1.76
N LYS A 508 22.69 -21.89 -2.33
CA LYS A 508 22.39 -21.61 -3.74
C LYS A 508 21.95 -20.16 -3.90
N VAL A 509 22.77 -19.36 -4.58
CA VAL A 509 22.41 -18.04 -5.08
C VAL A 509 21.81 -18.21 -6.47
N GLY A 510 20.61 -17.71 -6.73
CA GLY A 510 19.97 -17.92 -8.02
C GLY A 510 18.57 -17.36 -8.15
N ASP A 511 17.84 -17.86 -9.15
CA ASP A 511 16.46 -17.49 -9.41
C ASP A 511 15.60 -17.68 -8.14
N PRO A 512 15.02 -16.60 -7.59
CA PRO A 512 14.28 -16.67 -6.34
C PRO A 512 12.93 -17.40 -6.45
N LEU A 513 12.44 -17.72 -7.65
CA LEU A 513 11.26 -18.59 -7.84
C LEU A 513 11.59 -20.09 -7.75
N GLN A 514 12.86 -20.48 -7.70
CA GLN A 514 13.25 -21.88 -7.52
C GLN A 514 13.25 -22.23 -6.02
N GLU A 515 12.58 -23.32 -5.66
CA GLU A 515 12.41 -23.75 -4.25
C GLU A 515 13.74 -24.09 -3.54
N ASP A 516 14.78 -24.44 -4.29
CA ASP A 516 16.11 -24.76 -3.76
C ASP A 516 17.02 -23.53 -3.62
N THR A 517 16.63 -22.36 -4.14
CA THR A 517 17.36 -21.10 -3.96
C THR A 517 17.31 -20.67 -2.50
N LYS A 518 18.46 -20.25 -1.96
CA LYS A 518 18.63 -19.76 -0.58
C LYS A 518 19.02 -18.29 -0.49
N VAL A 519 19.48 -17.70 -1.59
CA VAL A 519 19.82 -16.29 -1.69
C VAL A 519 19.32 -15.77 -3.02
N GLY A 520 18.39 -14.82 -2.99
CA GLY A 520 17.81 -14.20 -4.18
C GLY A 520 18.58 -12.98 -4.67
N ALA A 521 17.88 -12.11 -5.41
CA ALA A 521 18.44 -10.84 -5.88
C ALA A 521 18.29 -9.75 -4.81
N HIS A 522 19.23 -8.81 -4.75
CA HIS A 522 19.06 -7.57 -3.99
C HIS A 522 17.96 -6.73 -4.64
N ILE A 523 17.31 -5.87 -3.85
CA ILE A 523 16.14 -5.10 -4.31
C ILE A 523 16.42 -4.22 -5.54
N SER A 524 17.65 -3.70 -5.69
CA SER A 524 18.04 -2.82 -6.78
C SER A 524 19.53 -2.93 -7.09
N ALA A 525 19.91 -2.51 -8.29
CA ALA A 525 21.31 -2.41 -8.68
C ALA A 525 22.08 -1.42 -7.78
N GLU A 526 21.45 -0.29 -7.43
CA GLU A 526 22.02 0.72 -6.53
C GLU A 526 22.31 0.13 -5.14
N HIS A 527 21.35 -0.62 -4.58
CA HIS A 527 21.53 -1.22 -3.26
C HIS A 527 22.60 -2.32 -3.27
N ARG A 528 22.64 -3.18 -4.30
CA ARG A 528 23.73 -4.16 -4.48
C ARG A 528 25.10 -3.47 -4.52
N ASN A 529 25.23 -2.41 -5.31
CA ASN A 529 26.49 -1.67 -5.44
C ASN A 529 26.90 -1.01 -4.11
N LYS A 530 25.92 -0.54 -3.30
CA LYS A 530 26.18 -0.02 -1.94
C LYS A 530 26.76 -1.10 -1.03
N VAL A 531 26.19 -2.31 -1.04
CA VAL A 531 26.69 -3.45 -0.25
C VAL A 531 28.11 -3.84 -0.70
N GLU A 532 28.36 -3.93 -2.01
CA GLU A 532 29.71 -4.15 -2.57
C GLU A 532 30.72 -3.08 -2.13
N GLY A 533 30.28 -1.82 -2.06
CA GLY A 533 31.06 -0.69 -1.56
C GLY A 533 31.51 -0.88 -0.12
N TYR A 534 30.62 -1.34 0.77
CA TYR A 534 30.98 -1.64 2.16
C TYR A 534 31.99 -2.78 2.28
N ILE A 535 31.84 -3.86 1.50
CA ILE A 535 32.79 -4.99 1.49
C ILE A 535 34.18 -4.51 1.03
N SER A 536 34.20 -3.69 -0.01
CA SER A 536 35.44 -3.10 -0.55
C SER A 536 36.10 -2.16 0.46
N SER A 537 35.32 -1.29 1.11
CA SER A 537 35.81 -0.37 2.15
C SER A 537 36.38 -1.13 3.35
N ALA A 538 35.67 -2.16 3.84
CA ALA A 538 36.14 -2.97 4.95
C ALA A 538 37.50 -3.62 4.65
N THR A 539 37.66 -4.18 3.45
CA THR A 539 38.93 -4.78 3.02
C THR A 539 40.05 -3.73 2.96
N ALA A 540 39.76 -2.53 2.44
CA ALA A 540 40.71 -1.42 2.41
C ALA A 540 41.08 -0.89 3.81
N GLU A 541 40.14 -0.96 4.77
CA GLU A 541 40.33 -0.59 6.16
C GLU A 541 41.04 -1.68 7.00
N GLY A 542 41.36 -2.82 6.39
CA GLY A 542 42.16 -3.90 7.01
C GLY A 542 41.37 -5.14 7.43
N ALA A 543 40.09 -5.26 7.11
CA ALA A 543 39.33 -6.48 7.35
C ALA A 543 39.77 -7.60 6.40
N THR A 544 39.70 -8.84 6.86
CA THR A 544 39.97 -10.02 6.03
C THR A 544 38.67 -10.60 5.47
N LYS A 545 38.56 -10.72 4.15
CA LYS A 545 37.44 -11.39 3.47
C LYS A 545 37.65 -12.90 3.45
N ILE A 546 36.96 -13.61 4.34
CA ILE A 546 37.06 -15.09 4.46
C ILE A 546 36.31 -15.77 3.31
N PHE A 547 35.15 -15.23 2.91
CA PHE A 547 34.32 -15.82 1.87
C PHE A 547 33.41 -14.78 1.18
N GLY A 548 33.15 -15.01 -0.11
CA GLY A 548 32.08 -14.40 -0.91
C GLY A 548 32.10 -12.88 -1.01
N GLY A 549 30.91 -12.28 -1.08
CA GLY A 549 30.77 -10.85 -1.40
C GLY A 549 31.08 -10.53 -2.86
N ASP A 550 30.84 -11.48 -3.75
CA ASP A 550 31.16 -11.40 -5.18
C ASP A 550 29.86 -11.42 -6.00
N ARG A 551 29.83 -10.70 -7.14
CA ARG A 551 28.69 -10.74 -8.06
C ARG A 551 28.48 -12.15 -8.58
N VAL A 552 27.22 -12.57 -8.64
CA VAL A 552 26.81 -13.86 -9.21
C VAL A 552 25.94 -13.61 -10.43
N THR A 553 26.13 -14.41 -11.48
CA THR A 553 25.24 -14.39 -12.64
C THR A 553 24.33 -15.61 -12.59
N ALA A 554 23.03 -15.39 -12.40
CA ALA A 554 22.04 -16.46 -12.50
C ALA A 554 21.73 -16.74 -13.97
N HIS A 555 21.78 -18.01 -14.37
CA HIS A 555 21.55 -18.43 -15.77
C HIS A 555 20.15 -18.03 -16.25
N GLY A 556 20.06 -17.34 -17.40
CA GLY A 556 18.82 -16.82 -17.97
C GLY A 556 18.27 -15.56 -17.27
N LEU A 557 19.04 -15.01 -16.33
CA LEU A 557 18.72 -13.85 -15.50
C LEU A 557 19.94 -12.93 -15.34
N GLU A 558 20.70 -12.76 -16.42
CA GLU A 558 22.00 -12.07 -16.42
C GLU A 558 21.90 -10.60 -16.01
N GLY A 559 20.73 -9.98 -16.15
CA GLY A 559 20.45 -8.61 -15.73
C GLY A 559 20.08 -8.44 -14.24
N GLY A 560 19.94 -9.54 -13.48
CA GLY A 560 19.52 -9.49 -12.08
C GLY A 560 20.60 -9.03 -11.09
N TYR A 561 20.17 -8.69 -9.87
CA TYR A 561 21.01 -8.01 -8.88
C TYR A 561 21.57 -8.95 -7.81
N TYR A 562 22.31 -9.98 -8.21
CA TYR A 562 22.80 -11.00 -7.29
C TYR A 562 24.19 -10.71 -6.71
N LEU A 563 24.36 -11.06 -5.44
CA LEU A 563 25.64 -11.02 -4.72
C LEU A 563 25.71 -12.25 -3.80
N SER A 564 26.87 -12.91 -3.73
CA SER A 564 27.08 -14.02 -2.80
C SER A 564 27.18 -13.51 -1.35
N PRO A 565 26.74 -14.30 -0.34
CA PRO A 565 26.96 -13.97 1.06
C PRO A 565 28.42 -13.72 1.37
N CYS A 566 28.71 -12.74 2.22
CA CYS A 566 30.06 -12.34 2.58
C CYS A 566 30.34 -12.59 4.07
N ILE A 567 31.54 -13.08 4.38
CA ILE A 567 32.04 -13.25 5.75
C ILE A 567 33.34 -12.46 5.87
N LEU A 568 33.37 -11.51 6.79
CA LEU A 568 34.53 -10.69 7.13
C LEU A 568 35.01 -10.97 8.56
N THR A 569 36.31 -10.91 8.78
CA THR A 569 36.95 -10.98 10.12
C THR A 569 37.97 -9.85 10.26
N ASP A 570 38.68 -9.82 11.38
CA ASP A 570 39.67 -8.79 11.75
C ASP A 570 39.03 -7.40 11.87
N ILE A 571 37.78 -7.39 12.32
CA ILE A 571 36.96 -6.19 12.42
C ILE A 571 37.35 -5.37 13.65
N THR A 572 37.59 -4.07 13.45
CA THR A 572 37.93 -3.15 14.53
C THR A 572 36.86 -2.06 14.71
N PRO A 573 36.73 -1.45 15.91
CA PRO A 573 35.76 -0.38 16.16
C PRO A 573 35.94 0.90 15.31
N LYS A 574 37.08 1.03 14.60
CA LYS A 574 37.40 2.14 13.71
C LYS A 574 36.87 1.94 12.29
N MET A 575 36.50 0.70 11.93
CA MET A 575 36.02 0.38 10.59
C MET A 575 34.60 0.88 10.38
N THR A 576 34.30 1.35 9.17
CA THR A 576 32.99 1.84 8.78
C THR A 576 31.92 0.76 8.99
N VAL A 577 32.23 -0.48 8.56
CA VAL A 577 31.33 -1.62 8.71
C VAL A 577 31.04 -2.01 10.16
N TYR A 578 31.86 -1.59 11.14
CA TYR A 578 31.56 -1.82 12.55
C TYR A 578 30.41 -0.93 13.05
N ARG A 579 30.31 0.29 12.52
CA ARG A 579 29.37 1.34 12.98
C ARG A 579 28.10 1.40 12.15
N GLU A 580 28.22 1.19 10.84
CA GLU A 580 27.12 1.43 9.90
C GLU A 580 26.32 0.16 9.56
N GLU A 581 25.04 0.37 9.29
CA GLU A 581 24.14 -0.66 8.77
C GLU A 581 24.42 -0.88 7.27
N ILE A 582 24.90 -2.07 6.92
CA ILE A 582 25.21 -2.46 5.53
C ILE A 582 23.91 -2.81 4.78
N PHE A 583 22.99 -3.49 5.46
CA PHE A 583 21.69 -3.94 4.95
C PHE A 583 21.80 -4.90 3.74
N GLY A 584 22.76 -5.81 3.79
CA GLY A 584 22.96 -6.90 2.83
C GLY A 584 23.61 -8.11 3.50
N ALA A 585 23.76 -9.21 2.78
CA ALA A 585 24.26 -10.49 3.29
C ALA A 585 25.76 -10.45 3.65
N VAL A 586 26.12 -9.69 4.69
CA VAL A 586 27.51 -9.47 5.14
C VAL A 586 27.60 -9.69 6.65
N LEU A 587 28.29 -10.74 7.05
CA LEU A 587 28.52 -11.14 8.44
C LEU A 587 29.91 -10.72 8.90
N LEU A 588 29.99 -10.08 10.07
CA LEU A 588 31.25 -9.64 10.70
C LEU A 588 31.57 -10.54 11.90
N ILE A 589 32.69 -11.26 11.86
CA ILE A 589 33.18 -12.06 12.99
C ILE A 589 34.07 -11.18 13.87
N ILE A 590 33.73 -11.08 15.15
CA ILE A 590 34.48 -10.31 16.15
C ILE A 590 34.76 -11.20 17.36
N PRO A 591 36.03 -11.55 17.65
CA PRO A 591 36.34 -12.38 18.81
C PRO A 591 36.23 -11.62 20.13
N PHE A 592 35.87 -12.32 21.21
CA PHE A 592 35.88 -11.80 22.58
C PHE A 592 36.36 -12.87 23.60
N GLU A 593 36.71 -12.44 24.81
CA GLU A 593 37.22 -13.30 25.89
C GLU A 593 36.36 -13.32 27.15
N THR A 594 35.61 -12.25 27.43
CA THR A 594 34.81 -12.13 28.67
C THR A 594 33.38 -11.73 28.37
N GLU A 595 32.47 -12.09 29.28
CA GLU A 595 31.05 -11.71 29.18
C GLU A 595 30.89 -10.19 29.18
N GLU A 596 31.64 -9.48 30.02
CA GLU A 596 31.62 -8.02 30.11
C GLU A 596 32.12 -7.36 28.82
N GLU A 597 33.15 -7.93 28.18
CA GLU A 597 33.61 -7.48 26.88
C GLU A 597 32.55 -7.68 25.80
N ALA A 598 31.90 -8.85 25.75
CA ALA A 598 30.87 -9.15 24.76
C ALA A 598 29.70 -8.17 24.87
N VAL A 599 29.21 -7.92 26.09
CA VAL A 599 28.14 -6.94 26.36
C VAL A 599 28.58 -5.54 25.94
N ARG A 600 29.81 -5.13 26.29
CA ARG A 600 30.35 -3.82 25.91
C ARG A 600 30.40 -3.64 24.39
N ILE A 601 30.91 -4.62 23.64
CA ILE A 601 30.99 -4.58 22.17
C ILE A 601 29.58 -4.59 21.56
N ALA A 602 28.66 -5.39 22.13
CA ALA A 602 27.30 -5.49 21.65
C ALA A 602 26.58 -4.13 21.72
N ASN A 603 26.71 -3.46 22.87
CA ASN A 603 26.13 -2.16 23.16
C ASN A 603 26.92 -0.96 22.57
N ASP A 604 28.07 -1.18 21.93
CA ASP A 604 28.86 -0.10 21.30
C ASP A 604 28.23 0.35 19.96
N THR A 605 27.05 0.97 20.06
CA THR A 605 26.28 1.58 18.97
C THR A 605 25.21 2.52 19.55
N ASN A 606 24.75 3.49 18.77
CA ASN A 606 23.62 4.35 19.15
C ASN A 606 22.25 3.73 18.77
N MET A 607 22.28 2.61 18.05
CA MET A 607 21.10 1.85 17.61
C MET A 607 20.72 0.80 18.66
N GLY A 608 19.48 0.34 18.65
CA GLY A 608 18.97 -0.59 19.67
C GLY A 608 17.75 -1.37 19.21
N LEU A 609 17.79 -1.93 18.00
CA LEU A 609 16.66 -2.70 17.47
C LEU A 609 16.62 -4.13 18.02
N ALA A 610 17.68 -4.90 17.80
CA ALA A 610 17.77 -6.29 18.22
C ALA A 610 19.14 -6.65 18.78
N ALA A 611 19.20 -7.73 19.53
CA ALA A 611 20.41 -8.43 19.92
C ALA A 611 20.10 -9.92 20.12
N GLY A 612 21.12 -10.76 20.22
CA GLY A 612 20.91 -12.14 20.62
C GLY A 612 22.15 -12.79 21.19
N LEU A 613 21.95 -13.97 21.77
CA LEU A 613 23.01 -14.76 22.38
C LEU A 613 22.73 -16.26 22.32
N VAL A 614 23.80 -17.05 22.36
CA VAL A 614 23.75 -18.51 22.51
C VAL A 614 24.60 -18.94 23.69
N THR A 615 23.98 -19.67 24.61
CA THR A 615 24.60 -20.22 25.82
C THR A 615 23.72 -21.33 26.39
N LYS A 616 24.32 -22.29 27.10
CA LYS A 616 23.62 -23.32 27.87
C LYS A 616 23.39 -22.89 29.32
N ASP A 617 24.11 -21.88 29.79
CA ASP A 617 23.93 -21.27 31.10
C ASP A 617 22.68 -20.38 31.14
N LEU A 618 21.66 -20.84 31.88
CA LEU A 618 20.40 -20.10 32.09
C LEU A 618 20.59 -18.79 32.87
N ALA A 619 21.51 -18.75 33.84
CA ALA A 619 21.76 -17.55 34.61
C ALA A 619 22.45 -16.48 33.75
N ARG A 620 23.40 -16.91 32.90
CA ARG A 620 24.00 -16.05 31.87
C ARG A 620 22.96 -15.56 30.88
N SER A 621 22.08 -16.43 30.39
CA SER A 621 21.11 -16.05 29.38
C SER A 621 20.20 -14.91 29.85
N TYR A 622 19.69 -14.99 31.08
CA TYR A 622 18.90 -13.92 31.69
C TYR A 622 19.75 -12.66 31.92
N ARG A 623 20.89 -12.78 32.61
CA ARG A 623 21.73 -11.64 33.00
C ARG A 623 22.27 -10.85 31.80
N VAL A 624 22.68 -11.53 30.73
CA VAL A 624 23.15 -10.88 29.51
C VAL A 624 21.98 -10.24 28.77
N SER A 625 20.82 -10.89 28.70
CA SER A 625 19.62 -10.32 28.05
C SER A 625 19.21 -8.98 28.68
N GLU A 626 19.20 -8.88 30.00
CA GLU A 626 18.87 -7.64 30.73
C GLU A 626 19.90 -6.50 30.53
N GLN A 627 21.13 -6.83 30.13
CA GLN A 627 22.19 -5.85 29.90
C GLN A 627 22.27 -5.35 28.45
N LEU A 628 21.61 -6.03 27.50
CA LEU A 628 21.66 -5.66 26.09
C LEU A 628 20.69 -4.50 25.80
N ASN A 629 21.20 -3.43 25.20
CA ASN A 629 20.42 -2.26 24.83
C ASN A 629 19.69 -2.49 23.50
N ALA A 630 18.66 -3.33 23.52
CA ALA A 630 17.84 -3.64 22.35
C ALA A 630 16.36 -3.78 22.72
N GLY A 631 15.48 -3.48 21.78
CA GLY A 631 14.04 -3.72 21.97
C GLY A 631 13.62 -5.19 21.78
N ASN A 632 14.46 -6.00 21.12
CA ASN A 632 14.25 -7.43 20.92
C ASN A 632 15.52 -8.20 21.29
N VAL A 633 15.44 -9.21 22.16
CA VAL A 633 16.58 -10.07 22.52
C VAL A 633 16.24 -11.52 22.24
N TYR A 634 17.06 -12.17 21.41
CA TYR A 634 16.90 -13.58 21.03
C TYR A 634 17.90 -14.47 21.77
N VAL A 635 17.43 -15.49 22.48
CA VAL A 635 18.27 -16.44 23.22
C VAL A 635 18.16 -17.81 22.57
N ASN A 636 19.29 -18.37 22.13
CA ASN A 636 19.37 -19.67 21.45
C ASN A 636 18.48 -19.77 20.18
N THR A 637 18.18 -18.63 19.57
CA THR A 637 17.41 -18.46 18.34
C THR A 637 17.77 -17.11 17.72
N TYR A 638 17.24 -16.80 16.52
CA TYR A 638 17.32 -15.46 15.94
C TYR A 638 16.24 -15.22 14.89
N ASN A 639 15.77 -13.98 14.75
CA ASN A 639 14.73 -13.54 13.80
C ASN A 639 13.37 -14.25 13.97
N ASP A 640 13.07 -14.80 15.15
CA ASP A 640 11.71 -15.22 15.48
C ASP A 640 10.79 -14.02 15.53
N VAL A 641 9.66 -14.09 14.82
CA VAL A 641 8.71 -13.00 14.75
C VAL A 641 7.31 -13.54 14.97
N SER A 642 6.59 -12.93 15.90
CA SER A 642 5.25 -13.34 16.29
C SER A 642 4.36 -12.12 16.47
N PRO A 643 3.12 -12.11 15.94
CA PRO A 643 2.20 -11.00 16.17
C PRO A 643 1.80 -10.87 17.64
N LEU A 644 2.09 -11.87 18.48
CA LEU A 644 1.79 -11.87 19.91
C LEU A 644 2.80 -11.03 20.72
N VAL A 645 4.00 -10.81 20.20
CA VAL A 645 5.10 -10.15 20.93
C VAL A 645 5.37 -8.79 20.29
N PRO A 646 5.43 -7.69 21.07
CA PRO A 646 5.77 -6.38 20.54
C PRO A 646 7.16 -6.38 19.90
N PHE A 647 7.27 -5.76 18.74
CA PHE A 647 8.52 -5.56 18.02
C PHE A 647 8.78 -4.07 17.91
N GLY A 648 10.00 -3.64 18.26
CA GLY A 648 10.47 -2.31 17.91
C GLY A 648 11.78 -1.91 18.57
N GLY A 649 12.32 -0.77 18.15
CA GLY A 649 13.64 -0.30 18.60
C GLY A 649 13.64 0.57 19.86
N VAL A 650 14.85 0.86 20.34
CA VAL A 650 15.16 1.95 21.26
C VAL A 650 16.31 2.80 20.70
N GLY A 651 16.52 4.01 21.26
CA GLY A 651 17.58 4.91 20.81
C GLY A 651 17.37 5.38 19.37
N GLU A 652 18.42 5.36 18.55
CA GLU A 652 18.35 5.75 17.14
C GLU A 652 17.58 4.74 16.27
N SER A 653 17.26 3.54 16.78
CA SER A 653 16.41 2.56 16.06
C SER A 653 14.91 2.89 16.14
N GLY A 654 14.54 3.99 16.80
CA GLY A 654 13.18 4.52 16.82
C GLY A 654 12.43 4.26 18.12
N PHE A 655 11.10 4.42 18.06
CA PHE A 655 10.22 4.33 19.22
C PHE A 655 8.78 4.01 18.83
N GLY A 656 8.03 3.53 19.82
CA GLY A 656 6.77 2.84 19.63
C GLY A 656 6.99 1.36 19.32
N ARG A 657 5.92 0.60 19.15
CA ARG A 657 5.96 -0.84 18.85
C ARG A 657 4.99 -1.19 17.75
N GLU A 658 5.38 -2.09 16.87
CA GLU A 658 4.49 -2.91 16.06
C GLU A 658 4.22 -4.23 16.81
N ASN A 659 3.21 -5.00 16.40
CA ASN A 659 2.84 -6.29 17.02
C ASN A 659 2.45 -6.23 18.52
N GLY A 660 1.94 -7.35 19.02
CA GLY A 660 1.45 -7.51 20.39
C GLY A 660 0.28 -6.59 20.73
N ILE A 661 -0.05 -6.50 22.02
CA ILE A 661 -1.10 -5.58 22.50
C ILE A 661 -0.60 -4.15 22.70
N ALA A 662 0.72 -3.94 22.80
CA ALA A 662 1.32 -2.63 23.04
C ALA A 662 1.06 -1.65 21.87
N VAL A 663 1.02 -2.16 20.64
CA VAL A 663 0.73 -1.37 19.43
C VAL A 663 -0.63 -0.68 19.46
N LEU A 664 -1.59 -1.19 20.25
CA LEU A 664 -2.93 -0.61 20.35
C LEU A 664 -2.90 0.78 20.98
N GLU A 665 -1.92 1.05 21.85
CA GLU A 665 -1.68 2.37 22.42
C GLU A 665 -1.28 3.40 21.37
N HIS A 666 -0.71 2.95 20.25
CA HIS A 666 -0.29 3.82 19.17
C HIS A 666 -1.40 4.07 18.15
N TYR A 667 -2.43 3.21 18.08
CA TYR A 667 -3.56 3.35 17.16
C TYR A 667 -4.86 3.80 17.83
N THR A 668 -4.81 4.12 19.12
CA THR A 668 -5.95 4.63 19.88
C THR A 668 -5.56 5.75 20.84
N HIS A 669 -6.56 6.48 21.33
CA HIS A 669 -6.41 7.38 22.47
C HIS A 669 -7.48 7.09 23.53
N LEU A 670 -7.15 7.36 24.79
CA LEU A 670 -8.09 7.22 25.91
C LEU A 670 -8.86 8.53 26.12
N LYS A 671 -10.18 8.43 26.12
CA LYS A 671 -11.09 9.49 26.58
C LYS A 671 -11.56 9.16 27.98
N SER A 672 -11.22 10.01 28.95
CA SER A 672 -11.76 9.93 30.30
C SER A 672 -13.06 10.73 30.41
N VAL A 673 -14.11 10.10 30.95
CA VAL A 673 -15.41 10.74 31.21
C VAL A 673 -15.67 10.67 32.70
N PHE A 674 -15.93 11.83 33.32
CA PHE A 674 -16.28 11.95 34.72
C PHE A 674 -17.78 12.15 34.85
N VAL A 675 -18.42 11.36 35.71
CA VAL A 675 -19.85 11.41 35.95
C VAL A 675 -20.08 11.67 37.43
N ASN A 676 -20.87 12.70 37.73
CA ASN A 676 -21.42 12.93 39.06
C ASN A 676 -22.93 12.69 38.99
N THR A 677 -23.43 11.72 39.74
CA THR A 677 -24.87 11.41 39.83
C THR A 677 -25.56 12.17 40.97
N GLY A 678 -24.80 12.88 41.80
CA GLY A 678 -25.31 13.81 42.82
C GLY A 678 -25.37 15.25 42.33
N SER A 679 -25.37 16.21 43.27
CA SER A 679 -25.23 17.63 42.96
C SER A 679 -23.76 18.01 42.73
N CYS A 680 -23.50 18.93 41.81
CA CYS A 680 -22.17 19.52 41.66
C CYS A 680 -21.94 20.49 42.83
N PRO A 681 -20.93 20.29 43.69
CA PRO A 681 -20.64 21.24 44.74
C PRO A 681 -20.24 22.59 44.11
N ASN A 682 -20.93 23.65 44.49
CA ASN A 682 -20.57 25.02 44.11
C ASN A 682 -19.73 25.63 45.23
N PRO A 683 -18.45 25.99 44.97
CA PRO A 683 -17.62 26.68 45.96
C PRO A 683 -17.87 28.20 46.03
N PHE A 684 -18.76 28.75 45.20
CA PHE A 684 -19.28 30.13 45.26
C PHE A 684 -20.68 30.17 45.89
#